data_AF-A0AB39QB65-F1
#
_entry.id   AF-A0AB39QB65-F1
#
_cell.length_a   1.000
_cell.length_b   1.000
_cell.length_c   1.000
_cell.angle_alpha   90.00
_cell.angle_beta   90.00
_cell.angle_gamma   90.00
#
_symmetry.space_group_name_H-M   'P 1'
#
loop_
_entity.id
_entity.type
_entity.pdbx_description
1 polymer ?
#
loop_
_entity_poly.entity_id
_entity_poly.type
_entity_poly.pdbx_seq_one_letter_code
_entity_poly.pdbx_strand_id
1 'polypeptide(L)'
;MGDAKKNNVSTAHLGERYMRHPLTGRNLKELDVATKAPAILERDREKLKRKAEKKSPDGEDRYVHPIGFSLNKGRFQEFPEGEAAAHERGWTAYMTVGVPLVEERADIAQPPPDVISKQTYVNRTDPVPTKWSHTVEFSISNTISWSLQGQVQLTFGAKATASLQQQLQKSMAANQSQKTTLKNSKDNQGVDSESQSQSTSTTTATSTATGTGELSAQLMLGITASVSGSLTTAFKTSSTLSGEVGSRVDVLATQRRQVRRFDYEFPISFGGWVALYYPEPVEVKETHPDGPQAKEPKYAKVIAWKLGETGAAEDTFDLTDEGRPFLQRGEAEVVSTLAGVHEVFELEKLEFDSKMHPLHKGGGAKQASSRKPPVTLADGLGTADGLALDRANRKAYVTDRYNSGRLLKVDLADDGDGDGTEWVLATPGQVNDVALDLPGNQAYITDYSGKRLFTVDLADRSAPPVVIAEGMYAYGVALDLPGGRVYVTDVENGQLIEYGLNGRPAQQQRTWNVPRAAGVALAEGRAYVGQYDLGGLYEVDLTADGATPRTVATHFGCSVRVALDGAGHAYVCDSAGGKVHEVVVADGEAKGRQRVVADGLGNVSGIELDRDNGLIYVSNRQGKLLRISGVLRGAPAPS
;
A
#
# COMPACT_ATOMS: atom_id res chain seq x y z
N MET A 1 45.20 -18.54 -14.38
CA MET A 1 44.58 -17.92 -15.58
C MET A 1 43.40 -18.77 -15.97
N GLY A 2 42.19 -18.30 -15.65
CA GLY A 2 40.93 -18.85 -16.14
C GLY A 2 40.10 -17.67 -16.59
N ASP A 3 39.70 -17.68 -17.86
CA ASP A 3 39.19 -16.51 -18.58
C ASP A 3 37.86 -15.97 -18.03
N ALA A 4 37.72 -14.65 -18.07
CA ALA A 4 36.49 -13.94 -17.73
C ALA A 4 35.37 -14.27 -18.73
N LYS A 5 34.24 -14.81 -18.24
CA LYS A 5 33.01 -14.85 -19.02
C LYS A 5 32.46 -13.43 -19.19
N LYS A 6 32.46 -12.94 -20.43
CA LYS A 6 31.84 -11.67 -20.85
C LYS A 6 30.32 -11.75 -20.68
N ASN A 7 29.74 -10.77 -19.99
CA ASN A 7 28.30 -10.46 -20.05
C ASN A 7 28.11 -9.19 -20.88
N ASN A 8 27.27 -9.23 -21.92
CA ASN A 8 27.07 -8.15 -22.89
C ASN A 8 25.89 -7.22 -22.55
N VAL A 9 25.44 -7.19 -21.30
CA VAL A 9 24.34 -6.31 -20.88
C VAL A 9 24.73 -5.59 -19.59
N SER A 10 25.18 -4.34 -19.76
CA SER A 10 25.61 -3.39 -18.71
C SER A 10 27.03 -3.59 -18.14
N THR A 11 27.83 -2.52 -18.24
CA THR A 11 29.09 -2.33 -17.50
C THR A 11 28.77 -1.95 -16.06
N ALA A 12 28.37 -2.92 -15.24
CA ALA A 12 28.41 -2.76 -13.79
C ALA A 12 29.82 -3.11 -13.29
N HIS A 13 30.58 -2.12 -12.82
CA HIS A 13 31.79 -2.38 -12.05
C HIS A 13 31.37 -3.00 -10.71
N LEU A 14 31.55 -4.31 -10.54
CA LEU A 14 31.55 -4.96 -9.24
C LEU A 14 32.73 -4.39 -8.44
N GLY A 15 32.43 -3.53 -7.47
CA GLY A 15 33.40 -3.01 -6.51
C GLY A 15 33.84 -4.12 -5.55
N GLU A 16 34.67 -5.05 -6.01
CA GLU A 16 35.34 -6.02 -5.14
C GLU A 16 36.43 -5.30 -4.31
N ARG A 17 36.02 -4.63 -3.22
CA ARG A 17 36.93 -4.27 -2.12
C ARG A 17 36.29 -4.66 -0.79
N TYR A 18 36.38 -5.95 -0.49
CA TYR A 18 36.20 -6.46 0.87
C TYR A 18 37.22 -5.78 1.79
N MET A 19 36.76 -4.85 2.64
CA MET A 19 37.63 -4.24 3.65
C MET A 19 37.76 -5.19 4.83
N ARG A 20 38.97 -5.71 5.05
CA ARG A 20 39.30 -6.50 6.23
C ARG A 20 39.49 -5.58 7.43
N HIS A 21 38.76 -5.85 8.50
CA HIS A 21 38.82 -5.08 9.75
C HIS A 21 39.35 -5.97 10.89
N PRO A 22 40.30 -5.49 11.71
CA PRO A 22 40.73 -6.23 12.88
C PRO A 22 39.56 -6.40 13.85
N LEU A 23 39.39 -7.60 14.41
CA LEU A 23 38.30 -7.91 15.33
C LEU A 23 38.61 -7.29 16.72
N THR A 24 38.06 -6.10 17.00
CA THR A 24 38.38 -5.39 18.25
C THR A 24 37.58 -5.91 19.45
N GLY A 25 38.00 -5.59 20.67
CA GLY A 25 37.24 -5.93 21.88
C GLY A 25 35.84 -5.31 21.93
N ARG A 26 35.62 -4.19 21.21
CA ARG A 26 34.29 -3.61 21.05
C ARG A 26 33.43 -4.45 20.10
N ASN A 27 33.99 -4.86 18.96
CA ASN A 27 33.30 -5.74 18.00
C ASN A 27 32.90 -7.07 18.65
N LEU A 28 33.76 -7.64 19.51
CA LEU A 28 33.46 -8.89 20.23
C LEU A 28 32.26 -8.77 21.18
N LYS A 29 32.06 -7.60 21.79
CA LYS A 29 30.89 -7.30 22.63
C LYS A 29 29.64 -7.07 21.79
N GLU A 30 29.79 -6.34 20.68
CA GLU A 30 28.70 -6.03 19.74
C GLU A 30 28.13 -7.30 19.07
N LEU A 31 28.98 -8.27 18.78
CA LEU A 31 28.61 -9.59 18.25
C LEU A 31 28.12 -10.58 19.32
N ASP A 32 28.10 -10.15 20.59
CA ASP A 32 27.71 -10.96 21.74
C ASP A 32 28.44 -12.33 21.82
N VAL A 33 29.72 -12.35 21.45
CA VAL A 33 30.52 -13.58 21.34
C VAL A 33 30.63 -14.29 22.69
N ALA A 34 30.66 -13.54 23.79
CA ALA A 34 30.76 -14.10 25.13
C ALA A 34 29.56 -14.98 25.49
N THR A 35 28.35 -14.54 25.18
CA THR A 35 27.12 -15.29 25.42
C THR A 35 27.02 -16.52 24.51
N LYS A 36 27.47 -16.40 23.26
CA LYS A 36 27.45 -17.49 22.27
C LYS A 36 28.58 -18.50 22.40
N ALA A 37 29.65 -18.19 23.14
CA ALA A 37 30.86 -18.98 23.21
C ALA A 37 30.68 -20.48 23.59
N PRO A 38 29.76 -20.87 24.51
CA PRO A 38 29.52 -22.30 24.78
C PRO A 38 28.99 -23.04 23.55
N ALA A 39 28.02 -22.44 22.85
CA ALA A 39 27.42 -23.03 21.66
C ALA A 39 28.41 -23.11 20.48
N ILE A 40 29.28 -22.10 20.33
CA ILE A 40 30.34 -22.09 19.32
C ILE A 40 31.30 -23.27 19.54
N LEU A 41 31.80 -23.47 20.78
CA LEU A 41 32.70 -24.58 21.07
C LEU A 41 32.04 -25.94 20.88
N GLU A 42 30.79 -26.10 21.33
CA GLU A 42 30.07 -27.38 21.20
C GLU A 42 29.81 -27.74 19.75
N ARG A 43 29.44 -26.77 18.90
CA ARG A 43 29.22 -27.01 17.47
C ARG A 43 30.48 -27.47 16.75
N ASP A 44 31.60 -26.79 16.99
CA ASP A 44 32.86 -27.10 16.30
C ASP A 44 33.64 -28.23 16.99
N ARG A 45 33.16 -28.73 18.13
CA ARG A 45 33.80 -29.73 18.99
C ARG A 45 34.47 -30.88 18.23
N GLU A 46 33.74 -31.57 17.35
CA GLU A 46 34.25 -32.73 16.62
C GLU A 46 35.35 -32.38 15.60
N LYS A 47 35.31 -31.18 15.01
CA LYS A 47 36.34 -30.69 14.08
C LYS A 47 37.62 -30.33 14.83
N LEU A 48 37.47 -29.84 16.06
CA LEU A 48 38.56 -29.37 16.90
C LEU A 48 39.26 -30.48 17.68
N LYS A 49 38.98 -31.77 17.43
CA LYS A 49 39.70 -32.83 18.14
C LYS A 49 41.17 -32.90 17.73
N ARG A 50 42.05 -33.04 18.72
CA ARG A 50 43.50 -33.18 18.52
C ARG A 50 44.07 -34.33 19.35
N LYS A 51 45.13 -34.94 18.82
CA LYS A 51 45.83 -36.05 19.47
C LYS A 51 46.61 -35.51 20.67
N ALA A 52 46.34 -36.06 21.85
CA ALA A 52 47.03 -35.74 23.09
C ALA A 52 48.44 -36.34 23.12
N GLU A 53 49.35 -35.64 23.80
CA GLU A 53 50.71 -36.16 24.08
C GLU A 53 50.65 -37.43 24.95
N LYS A 54 49.74 -37.45 25.93
CA LYS A 54 49.54 -38.59 26.82
C LYS A 54 48.62 -39.63 26.20
N LYS A 55 49.18 -40.80 25.92
CA LYS A 55 48.47 -42.01 25.50
C LYS A 55 47.50 -42.52 26.58
N SER A 56 46.56 -43.36 26.17
CA SER A 56 45.68 -44.09 27.10
C SER A 56 46.51 -45.05 27.99
N PRO A 57 45.96 -45.53 29.11
CA PRO A 57 46.60 -46.59 29.92
C PRO A 57 46.98 -47.83 29.11
N ASP A 58 46.25 -48.11 28.02
CA ASP A 58 46.46 -49.25 27.12
C ASP A 58 47.46 -48.96 25.99
N GLY A 59 48.08 -47.77 25.97
CA GLY A 59 49.10 -47.36 25.00
C GLY A 59 48.55 -46.84 23.67
N GLU A 60 47.24 -46.65 23.55
CA GLU A 60 46.57 -46.12 22.37
C GLU A 60 46.60 -44.59 22.32
N ASP A 61 46.42 -44.04 21.12
CA ASP A 61 46.33 -42.60 20.91
C ASP A 61 45.01 -42.05 21.45
N ARG A 62 45.09 -40.99 22.25
CA ARG A 62 43.91 -40.34 22.82
C ARG A 62 43.67 -38.99 22.14
N TYR A 63 42.40 -38.65 21.97
CA TYR A 63 41.98 -37.38 21.38
C TYR A 63 41.24 -36.55 22.41
N VAL A 64 41.55 -35.25 22.46
CA VAL A 64 40.90 -34.28 23.35
C VAL A 64 40.43 -33.06 22.57
N HIS A 65 39.57 -32.31 23.24
CA HIS A 65 38.82 -31.19 22.68
C HIS A 65 39.21 -29.92 23.44
N PRO A 66 39.13 -28.75 22.80
CA PRO A 66 39.39 -27.50 23.49
C PRO A 66 38.26 -27.17 24.46
N ILE A 67 38.61 -26.53 25.56
CA ILE A 67 37.68 -26.08 26.62
C ILE A 67 37.54 -24.55 26.65
N GLY A 68 38.36 -23.85 25.88
CA GLY A 68 38.34 -22.40 25.77
C GLY A 68 38.99 -21.90 24.50
N PHE A 69 38.70 -20.66 24.13
CA PHE A 69 39.33 -20.02 22.99
C PHE A 69 39.58 -18.53 23.21
N SER A 70 40.51 -17.97 22.45
CA SER A 70 40.84 -16.56 22.45
C SER A 70 40.83 -16.00 21.02
N LEU A 71 40.11 -14.89 20.84
CA LEU A 71 40.06 -14.10 19.61
C LEU A 71 40.72 -12.76 19.87
N ASN A 72 41.84 -12.48 19.21
CA ASN A 72 42.69 -11.34 19.51
C ASN A 72 42.96 -11.23 21.02
N LYS A 73 42.41 -10.20 21.70
CA LYS A 73 42.59 -9.98 23.15
C LYS A 73 41.45 -10.57 23.99
N GLY A 74 40.35 -11.00 23.36
CA GLY A 74 39.23 -11.64 24.06
C GLY A 74 39.57 -13.06 24.47
N ARG A 75 39.11 -13.47 25.64
CA ARG A 75 39.21 -14.84 26.18
C ARG A 75 37.79 -15.31 26.49
N PHE A 76 37.46 -16.54 26.11
CA PHE A 76 36.11 -17.10 26.22
C PHE A 76 36.14 -18.52 26.79
N GLN A 77 35.10 -18.88 27.53
CA GLN A 77 34.99 -20.15 28.27
C GLN A 77 36.19 -20.35 29.21
N GLU A 78 36.75 -21.55 29.31
CA GLU A 78 37.82 -21.88 30.26
C GLU A 78 39.23 -21.49 29.75
N PHE A 79 39.35 -20.49 28.87
CA PHE A 79 40.65 -20.00 28.42
C PHE A 79 41.38 -19.27 29.55
N PRO A 80 42.51 -19.77 30.08
CA PRO A 80 43.11 -19.22 31.29
C PRO A 80 43.66 -17.80 31.12
N GLU A 81 43.54 -16.96 32.17
CA GLU A 81 44.16 -15.63 32.18
C GLU A 81 45.68 -15.68 32.15
N GLY A 82 46.29 -16.74 32.69
CA GLY A 82 47.73 -16.96 32.70
C GLY A 82 48.30 -17.39 31.34
N GLU A 83 47.46 -17.75 30.37
CA GLU A 83 47.89 -18.08 29.01
C GLU A 83 47.84 -16.84 28.11
N ALA A 84 48.87 -16.72 27.26
CA ALA A 84 48.91 -15.63 26.29
C ALA A 84 47.73 -15.74 25.30
N ALA A 85 47.00 -14.64 25.13
CA ALA A 85 45.89 -14.53 24.18
C ALA A 85 46.37 -14.63 22.73
N ALA A 86 45.44 -14.84 21.78
CA ALA A 86 45.78 -14.93 20.36
C ALA A 86 46.60 -13.72 19.87
N HIS A 87 46.21 -12.50 20.27
CA HIS A 87 46.90 -11.27 19.88
C HIS A 87 48.34 -11.19 20.43
N GLU A 88 48.55 -11.64 21.68
CA GLU A 88 49.88 -11.66 22.31
C GLU A 88 50.82 -12.66 21.62
N ARG A 89 50.25 -13.66 20.95
CA ARG A 89 50.97 -14.64 20.10
C ARG A 89 51.15 -14.18 18.65
N GLY A 90 50.66 -12.99 18.29
CA GLY A 90 50.66 -12.50 16.91
C GLY A 90 49.60 -13.15 16.01
N TRP A 91 48.70 -13.95 16.58
CA TRP A 91 47.61 -14.61 15.87
C TRP A 91 46.43 -13.63 15.80
N THR A 92 46.20 -13.10 14.61
CA THR A 92 45.20 -12.04 14.42
C THR A 92 43.94 -12.61 13.79
N ALA A 93 42.80 -12.30 14.39
CA ALA A 93 41.48 -12.51 13.83
C ALA A 93 40.96 -11.20 13.22
N TYR A 94 40.39 -11.28 12.04
CA TYR A 94 39.76 -10.17 11.34
C TYR A 94 38.35 -10.56 10.90
N MET A 95 37.54 -9.54 10.61
CA MET A 95 36.22 -9.70 10.01
C MET A 95 36.18 -8.98 8.66
N THR A 96 35.36 -9.51 7.77
CA THR A 96 35.05 -8.92 6.47
C THR A 96 33.56 -8.64 6.45
N VAL A 97 33.20 -7.40 6.11
CA VAL A 97 31.81 -7.01 5.89
C VAL A 97 31.53 -7.11 4.40
N GLY A 98 30.58 -7.95 4.02
CA GLY A 98 30.17 -8.14 2.63
C GLY A 98 29.19 -7.06 2.15
N VAL A 99 28.74 -7.21 0.90
CA VAL A 99 27.75 -6.30 0.29
C VAL A 99 26.40 -6.49 1.01
N PRO A 100 25.74 -5.41 1.46
CA PRO A 100 24.44 -5.52 2.10
C PRO A 100 23.39 -6.01 1.11
N LEU A 101 22.56 -6.97 1.53
CA LEU A 101 21.32 -7.30 0.84
C LEU A 101 20.28 -6.27 1.27
N VAL A 102 19.66 -5.58 0.31
CA VAL A 102 18.67 -4.53 0.58
C VAL A 102 17.35 -4.93 -0.04
N GLU A 103 16.32 -5.02 0.80
CA GLU A 103 14.94 -5.26 0.39
C GLU A 103 14.12 -3.98 0.56
N GLU A 104 13.40 -3.59 -0.48
CA GLU A 104 12.45 -2.48 -0.41
C GLU A 104 11.09 -2.98 0.06
N ARG A 105 10.55 -2.34 1.09
CA ARG A 105 9.17 -2.56 1.52
C ARG A 105 8.21 -1.80 0.63
N ALA A 106 7.33 -2.56 -0.03
CA ALA A 106 6.28 -2.02 -0.90
C ALA A 106 4.98 -1.68 -0.15
N ASP A 107 4.85 -2.06 1.13
CA ASP A 107 3.63 -1.94 1.96
C ASP A 107 3.48 -0.57 2.66
N ILE A 108 3.92 0.52 2.02
CA ILE A 108 3.92 1.85 2.61
C ILE A 108 2.89 2.75 1.92
N ALA A 109 1.92 3.23 2.71
CA ALA A 109 0.95 4.21 2.27
C ALA A 109 1.64 5.52 1.88
N GLN A 110 1.48 5.93 0.63
CA GLN A 110 2.11 7.13 0.10
C GLN A 110 1.29 8.38 0.48
N PRO A 111 1.95 9.49 0.86
CA PRO A 111 1.24 10.73 1.16
C PRO A 111 0.54 11.31 -0.07
N PRO A 112 -0.55 12.08 0.12
CA PRO A 112 -1.24 12.76 -0.97
C PRO A 112 -0.34 13.83 -1.63
N PRO A 113 -0.62 14.24 -2.88
CA PRO A 113 0.12 15.31 -3.54
C PRO A 113 -0.04 16.66 -2.82
N ASP A 114 1.07 17.37 -2.63
CA ASP A 114 1.08 18.75 -2.12
C ASP A 114 0.83 19.74 -3.27
N VAL A 115 -0.02 20.73 -3.05
CA VAL A 115 -0.18 21.87 -3.98
C VAL A 115 0.85 22.94 -3.61
N ILE A 116 1.77 23.24 -4.53
CA ILE A 116 2.83 24.25 -4.33
C ILE A 116 2.30 25.65 -4.66
N SER A 117 1.59 25.78 -5.78
CA SER A 117 1.04 27.06 -6.24
C SER A 117 -0.24 26.83 -7.02
N LYS A 118 -1.23 27.69 -6.83
CA LYS A 118 -2.43 27.77 -7.68
C LYS A 118 -2.72 29.24 -7.94
N GLN A 119 -2.76 29.65 -9.20
CA GLN A 119 -2.99 31.04 -9.58
C GLN A 119 -3.92 31.15 -10.78
N THR A 120 -4.84 32.11 -10.71
CA THR A 120 -5.82 32.40 -11.77
C THR A 120 -5.49 33.73 -12.41
N TYR A 121 -5.37 33.78 -13.73
CA TYR A 121 -5.22 35.00 -14.51
C TYR A 121 -6.50 35.25 -15.31
N VAL A 122 -7.01 36.48 -15.27
CA VAL A 122 -8.24 36.87 -15.97
C VAL A 122 -7.96 38.10 -16.83
N ASN A 123 -8.14 37.97 -18.15
CA ASN A 123 -8.13 39.08 -19.09
C ASN A 123 -9.53 39.69 -19.17
N ARG A 124 -9.65 40.99 -18.84
CA ARG A 124 -10.91 41.75 -18.86
C ARG A 124 -10.99 42.76 -20.01
N THR A 125 -10.04 42.72 -20.94
CA THR A 125 -9.84 43.70 -22.01
C THR A 125 -10.28 43.19 -23.39
N ASP A 126 -11.30 42.34 -23.44
CA ASP A 126 -11.89 41.78 -24.68
C ASP A 126 -12.07 42.87 -25.77
N PRO A 127 -11.52 42.70 -27.00
CA PRO A 127 -10.91 41.48 -27.58
C PRO A 127 -9.39 41.43 -27.61
N VAL A 128 -8.67 42.27 -26.85
CA VAL A 128 -7.20 42.32 -26.92
C VAL A 128 -6.58 41.19 -26.06
N PRO A 129 -5.91 40.19 -26.66
CA PRO A 129 -5.23 39.14 -25.89
C PRO A 129 -4.08 39.72 -25.07
N THR A 130 -3.94 39.26 -23.82
CA THR A 130 -2.89 39.74 -22.90
C THR A 130 -1.94 38.60 -22.56
N LYS A 131 -0.65 38.89 -22.53
CA LYS A 131 0.39 37.91 -22.16
C LYS A 131 0.41 37.70 -20.65
N TRP A 132 0.54 36.45 -20.23
CA TRP A 132 0.74 36.08 -18.84
C TRP A 132 1.98 35.20 -18.71
N SER A 133 2.59 35.23 -17.53
CA SER A 133 3.69 34.35 -17.15
C SER A 133 3.54 33.99 -15.67
N HIS A 134 3.73 32.72 -15.36
CA HIS A 134 3.75 32.18 -14.02
C HIS A 134 5.02 31.35 -13.83
N THR A 135 5.93 31.87 -13.01
CA THR A 135 7.16 31.18 -12.61
C THR A 135 6.99 30.68 -11.19
N VAL A 136 7.15 29.38 -10.99
CA VAL A 136 7.22 28.76 -9.67
C VAL A 136 8.65 28.28 -9.45
N GLU A 137 9.28 28.80 -8.41
CA GLU A 137 10.54 28.28 -7.88
C GLU A 137 10.26 27.58 -6.56
N PHE A 138 10.70 26.32 -6.44
CA PHE A 138 10.63 25.60 -5.19
C PHE A 138 11.91 24.81 -4.97
N SER A 139 12.30 24.71 -3.70
CA SER A 139 13.39 23.85 -3.26
C SER A 139 12.82 22.69 -2.46
N ILE A 140 13.35 21.50 -2.73
CA ILE A 140 13.01 20.30 -1.98
C ILE A 140 14.30 19.84 -1.29
N SER A 141 14.19 19.61 0.01
CA SER A 141 15.22 19.02 0.83
C SER A 141 14.69 17.69 1.38
N ASN A 142 15.43 16.62 1.14
CA ASN A 142 15.14 15.29 1.66
C ASN A 142 16.27 14.87 2.57
N THR A 143 15.96 14.45 3.79
CA THR A 143 16.93 13.85 4.70
C THR A 143 16.68 12.37 4.78
N ILE A 144 17.63 11.59 4.29
CA ILE A 144 17.64 10.13 4.40
C ILE A 144 18.34 9.79 5.70
N SER A 145 17.72 8.97 6.54
CA SER A 145 18.35 8.47 7.77
C SER A 145 18.34 6.95 7.76
N TRP A 146 19.44 6.34 8.17
CA TRP A 146 19.53 4.90 8.34
C TRP A 146 20.13 4.57 9.70
N SER A 147 19.58 3.55 10.32
CA SER A 147 20.03 3.06 11.62
C SER A 147 19.90 1.55 11.70
N LEU A 148 20.75 0.96 12.52
CA LEU A 148 20.77 -0.47 12.77
C LEU A 148 19.91 -0.81 13.98
N GLN A 149 19.21 -1.96 13.97
CA GLN A 149 18.48 -2.40 15.16
C GLN A 149 19.46 -2.75 16.29
N GLY A 150 19.29 -2.11 17.44
CA GLY A 150 20.16 -2.23 18.61
C GLY A 150 20.86 -0.92 18.94
N GLN A 151 20.97 -0.59 20.23
CA GLN A 151 21.40 0.72 20.76
C GLN A 151 22.92 0.97 20.65
N VAL A 152 23.58 0.44 19.63
CA VAL A 152 25.04 0.51 19.48
C VAL A 152 25.40 1.13 18.14
N GLN A 153 25.82 2.40 18.18
CA GLN A 153 26.61 3.01 17.12
C GLN A 153 27.83 2.13 16.87
N LEU A 154 27.80 1.34 15.80
CA LEU A 154 28.96 0.61 15.37
C LEU A 154 29.94 1.61 14.74
N THR A 155 31.00 1.93 15.45
CA THR A 155 32.07 2.81 14.97
C THR A 155 32.95 2.07 13.96
N PHE A 156 32.40 1.74 12.80
CA PHE A 156 33.15 1.17 11.69
C PHE A 156 33.76 2.31 10.85
N GLY A 157 35.03 2.62 11.10
CA GLY A 157 35.95 3.11 10.05
C GLY A 157 35.67 4.45 9.38
N ALA A 158 35.64 5.55 10.15
CA ALA A 158 35.47 6.94 9.67
C ALA A 158 36.52 7.49 8.66
N LYS A 159 37.42 6.68 8.09
CA LYS A 159 38.55 7.15 7.24
C LYS A 159 38.47 6.75 5.75
N ALA A 160 37.67 5.76 5.36
CA ALA A 160 37.48 5.40 3.93
C ALA A 160 36.47 6.31 3.20
N THR A 161 35.73 7.11 3.96
CA THR A 161 34.64 7.99 3.54
C THR A 161 35.10 9.18 2.70
N ALA A 162 36.25 9.78 3.01
CA ALA A 162 36.63 11.06 2.42
C ALA A 162 37.09 10.98 0.95
N SER A 163 37.81 9.93 0.56
CA SER A 163 38.41 9.84 -0.78
C SER A 163 37.41 9.43 -1.88
N LEU A 164 36.47 8.53 -1.56
CA LEU A 164 35.40 8.15 -2.48
C LEU A 164 34.41 9.30 -2.68
N GLN A 165 34.12 10.06 -1.62
CA GLN A 165 33.30 11.27 -1.66
C GLN A 165 33.92 12.36 -2.54
N GLN A 166 35.25 12.48 -2.56
CA GLN A 166 35.99 13.46 -3.38
C GLN A 166 36.05 13.08 -4.87
N GLN A 167 36.15 11.79 -5.20
CA GLN A 167 36.15 11.31 -6.59
C GLN A 167 34.77 11.47 -7.27
N LEU A 168 33.69 11.26 -6.51
CA LEU A 168 32.31 11.44 -6.98
C LEU A 168 31.90 12.92 -7.11
N GLN A 169 32.39 13.80 -6.23
CA GLN A 169 32.22 15.27 -6.40
C GLN A 169 32.78 15.75 -7.75
N LYS A 170 33.84 15.10 -8.26
CA LYS A 170 34.49 15.47 -9.52
C LYS A 170 33.77 14.96 -10.76
N SER A 171 33.04 13.84 -10.69
CA SER A 171 32.31 13.27 -11.82
C SER A 171 30.89 13.85 -12.01
N MET A 172 30.36 14.59 -11.02
CA MET A 172 28.96 15.07 -11.00
C MET A 172 28.81 16.58 -11.17
N ALA A 173 29.90 17.34 -11.37
CA ALA A 173 29.85 18.80 -11.52
C ALA A 173 29.30 19.30 -12.87
N ALA A 174 28.83 18.41 -13.76
CA ALA A 174 28.41 18.79 -15.11
C ALA A 174 27.14 18.05 -15.55
N ASN A 175 25.97 18.44 -15.04
CA ASN A 175 24.69 18.14 -15.68
C ASN A 175 23.73 19.32 -15.50
N GLN A 176 23.78 20.27 -16.43
CA GLN A 176 22.68 21.20 -16.68
C GLN A 176 21.75 20.50 -17.67
N SER A 177 20.54 20.13 -17.24
CA SER A 177 19.50 19.71 -18.18
C SER A 177 18.52 20.86 -18.39
N GLN A 178 18.38 21.23 -19.66
CA GLN A 178 17.43 22.23 -20.12
C GLN A 178 16.49 21.51 -21.08
N LYS A 179 15.24 21.31 -20.67
CA LYS A 179 14.23 20.69 -21.53
C LYS A 179 13.32 21.78 -22.04
N THR A 180 13.38 22.01 -23.35
CA THR A 180 12.43 22.87 -24.06
C THR A 180 11.44 21.97 -24.79
N THR A 181 10.17 22.00 -24.40
CA THR A 181 9.12 21.24 -25.10
C THR A 181 8.27 22.22 -25.92
N LEU A 182 8.25 22.05 -27.24
CA LEU A 182 7.29 22.72 -28.13
C LEU A 182 6.03 21.85 -28.20
N LYS A 183 4.89 22.35 -27.71
CA LYS A 183 3.61 21.65 -27.85
C LYS A 183 2.90 22.07 -29.12
N ASN A 184 2.39 21.09 -29.87
CA ASN A 184 1.52 21.33 -31.01
C ASN A 184 0.12 21.70 -30.51
N SER A 185 -0.33 22.92 -30.80
CA SER A 185 -1.71 23.37 -30.64
C SER A 185 -2.65 22.52 -31.49
N LYS A 186 -3.89 22.31 -31.04
CA LYS A 186 -4.92 21.56 -31.76
C LYS A 186 -5.23 22.14 -33.15
N ASP A 187 -4.92 23.42 -33.36
CA ASP A 187 -5.19 24.17 -34.60
C ASP A 187 -3.93 24.75 -35.27
N ASN A 188 -2.72 24.36 -34.87
CA ASN A 188 -1.46 24.77 -35.50
C ASN A 188 -1.27 26.30 -35.65
N GLN A 189 -1.80 27.10 -34.71
CA GLN A 189 -1.42 28.51 -34.53
C GLN A 189 -1.06 28.78 -33.08
N GLY A 190 0.18 29.25 -32.86
CA GLY A 190 0.75 29.60 -31.55
C GLY A 190 1.92 28.70 -31.15
N VAL A 191 3.06 29.32 -30.84
CA VAL A 191 4.25 28.66 -30.28
C VAL A 191 4.20 28.75 -28.76
N ASP A 192 3.69 27.72 -28.10
CA ASP A 192 3.86 27.57 -26.65
C ASP A 192 5.26 27.01 -26.37
N SER A 193 6.08 27.81 -25.68
CA SER A 193 7.43 27.43 -25.29
C SER A 193 7.44 27.06 -23.81
N GLU A 194 7.49 25.77 -23.50
CA GLU A 194 7.77 25.28 -22.15
C GLU A 194 9.29 25.21 -22.00
N SER A 195 9.87 26.08 -21.16
CA SER A 195 11.29 25.99 -20.78
C SER A 195 11.40 25.54 -19.34
N GLN A 196 11.84 24.29 -19.15
CA GLN A 196 12.18 23.76 -17.84
C GLN A 196 13.70 23.79 -17.70
N SER A 197 14.19 24.72 -16.87
CA SER A 197 15.61 24.84 -16.53
C SER A 197 15.80 24.36 -15.09
N GLN A 198 16.55 23.28 -14.94
CA GLN A 198 16.89 22.74 -13.64
C GLN A 198 18.31 23.20 -13.31
N SER A 199 18.45 24.15 -12.38
CA SER A 199 19.76 24.62 -11.90
C SER A 199 19.90 24.33 -10.41
N THR A 200 21.00 23.68 -10.06
CA THR A 200 21.28 23.27 -8.68
C THR A 200 22.29 24.23 -8.07
N SER A 201 21.99 24.79 -6.91
CA SER A 201 22.93 25.64 -6.16
C SER A 201 22.85 25.30 -4.67
N THR A 202 23.97 24.83 -4.14
CA THR A 202 24.13 24.32 -2.78
C THR A 202 24.49 25.47 -1.84
N THR A 203 23.93 25.49 -0.63
CA THR A 203 24.58 26.16 0.50
C THR A 203 24.74 25.13 1.61
N THR A 204 26.01 24.77 1.83
CA THR A 204 26.51 23.83 2.86
C THR A 204 26.33 22.33 2.54
N ALA A 205 27.32 21.77 1.84
CA ALA A 205 27.79 20.35 1.77
C ALA A 205 26.74 19.21 1.91
N THR A 206 26.50 18.25 1.00
CA THR A 206 27.15 17.78 -0.24
C THR A 206 26.17 16.91 -1.05
N SER A 207 26.16 17.09 -2.38
CA SER A 207 25.62 16.24 -3.47
C SER A 207 24.16 16.40 -3.93
N THR A 208 23.99 16.27 -5.25
CA THR A 208 22.79 16.49 -6.07
C THR A 208 22.24 15.14 -6.55
N ALA A 209 20.92 14.98 -6.67
CA ALA A 209 20.30 13.83 -7.32
C ALA A 209 19.13 14.30 -8.19
N THR A 210 19.08 13.81 -9.44
CA THR A 210 17.93 13.96 -10.34
C THR A 210 17.50 12.58 -10.80
N GLY A 211 16.59 11.95 -10.04
CA GLY A 211 15.98 10.67 -10.40
C GLY A 211 16.05 9.60 -9.30
N THR A 212 15.10 8.66 -9.35
CA THR A 212 14.95 7.54 -8.40
C THR A 212 16.15 6.57 -8.41
N GLY A 213 16.83 6.42 -9.55
CA GLY A 213 18.01 5.56 -9.69
C GLY A 213 19.28 6.11 -9.02
N GLU A 214 19.52 7.42 -9.08
CA GLU A 214 20.70 8.06 -8.46
C GLU A 214 20.56 8.18 -6.93
N LEU A 215 19.35 8.40 -6.43
CA LEU A 215 19.02 8.40 -5.00
C LEU A 215 19.29 7.03 -4.36
N SER A 216 18.95 5.95 -5.08
CA SER A 216 19.19 4.57 -4.64
C SER A 216 20.69 4.25 -4.61
N ALA A 217 21.46 4.76 -5.57
CA ALA A 217 22.93 4.64 -5.58
C ALA A 217 23.59 5.39 -4.41
N GLN A 218 23.11 6.58 -4.06
CA GLN A 218 23.62 7.37 -2.93
C GLN A 218 23.26 6.77 -1.57
N LEU A 219 22.06 6.19 -1.42
CA LEU A 219 21.67 5.42 -0.24
C LEU A 219 22.59 4.21 -0.04
N MET A 220 22.80 3.42 -1.10
CA MET A 220 23.70 2.27 -1.05
C MET A 220 25.13 2.67 -0.69
N LEU A 221 25.62 3.80 -1.21
CA LEU A 221 26.93 4.35 -0.84
C LEU A 221 26.96 4.82 0.63
N GLY A 222 25.91 5.45 1.14
CA GLY A 222 25.79 5.87 2.54
C GLY A 222 25.78 4.70 3.53
N ILE A 223 24.98 3.68 3.24
CA ILE A 223 24.93 2.40 3.99
C ILE A 223 26.28 1.69 3.93
N THR A 224 26.92 1.63 2.75
CA THR A 224 28.23 0.98 2.58
C THR A 224 29.36 1.77 3.25
N ALA A 225 29.24 3.09 3.34
CA ALA A 225 30.24 3.97 3.96
C ALA A 225 30.08 4.10 5.49
N SER A 226 28.89 3.87 6.03
CA SER A 226 28.59 3.92 7.47
C SER A 226 27.37 3.08 7.81
N VAL A 227 27.43 2.33 8.91
CA VAL A 227 26.32 1.42 9.31
C VAL A 227 25.11 2.16 9.89
N SER A 228 25.27 3.42 10.28
CA SER A 228 24.19 4.36 10.62
C SER A 228 24.61 5.78 10.25
N GLY A 229 23.69 6.59 9.74
CA GLY A 229 23.99 7.94 9.31
C GLY A 229 22.77 8.66 8.76
N SER A 230 22.98 9.92 8.35
CA SER A 230 21.98 10.71 7.64
C SER A 230 22.60 11.44 6.46
N LEU A 231 21.89 11.49 5.33
CA LEU A 231 22.26 12.24 4.13
C LEU A 231 21.12 13.16 3.74
N THR A 232 21.37 14.48 3.75
CA THR A 232 20.41 15.46 3.25
C THR A 232 20.75 15.84 1.81
N THR A 233 19.84 15.60 0.88
CA THR A 233 19.94 16.06 -0.50
C THR A 233 18.96 17.20 -0.72
N ALA A 234 19.32 18.20 -1.53
CA ALA A 234 18.42 19.26 -1.91
C ALA A 234 18.55 19.61 -3.38
N PHE A 235 17.42 19.89 -4.03
CA PHE A 235 17.39 20.39 -5.40
C PHE A 235 16.44 21.58 -5.50
N LYS A 236 16.79 22.52 -6.38
CA LYS A 236 15.95 23.67 -6.71
C LYS A 236 15.37 23.44 -8.10
N THR A 237 14.05 23.56 -8.21
CA THR A 237 13.35 23.49 -9.48
C THR A 237 12.73 24.85 -9.74
N SER A 238 12.99 25.38 -10.93
CA SER A 238 12.28 26.54 -11.47
C SER A 238 11.45 26.05 -12.67
N SER A 239 10.16 26.37 -12.68
CA SER A 239 9.28 26.07 -13.79
C SER A 239 8.52 27.33 -14.16
N THR A 240 8.64 27.74 -15.42
CA THR A 240 7.93 28.91 -15.94
C THR A 240 6.97 28.46 -17.04
N LEU A 241 5.69 28.80 -16.86
CA LEU A 241 4.67 28.67 -17.88
C LEU A 241 4.24 30.07 -18.30
N SER A 242 4.20 30.33 -19.60
CA SER A 242 3.80 31.62 -20.15
C SER A 242 3.03 31.43 -21.44
N GLY A 243 2.05 32.28 -21.68
CA GLY A 243 1.21 32.22 -22.87
C GLY A 243 0.39 33.49 -23.07
N GLU A 244 -0.44 33.51 -24.09
CA GLU A 244 -1.45 34.55 -24.30
C GLU A 244 -2.80 34.05 -23.77
N VAL A 245 -3.55 34.92 -23.08
CA VAL A 245 -4.89 34.57 -22.57
C VAL A 245 -5.91 35.58 -23.06
N GLY A 246 -6.97 35.08 -23.71
CA GLY A 246 -8.10 35.88 -24.17
C GLY A 246 -9.14 36.15 -23.08
N SER A 247 -9.34 35.20 -22.14
CA SER A 247 -10.37 35.28 -21.09
C SER A 247 -9.85 34.92 -19.70
N ARG A 248 -9.57 33.64 -19.42
CA ARG A 248 -9.15 33.18 -18.10
C ARG A 248 -8.32 31.91 -18.18
N VAL A 249 -7.27 31.85 -17.37
CA VAL A 249 -6.42 30.67 -17.24
C VAL A 249 -6.13 30.40 -15.76
N ASP A 250 -6.26 29.15 -15.34
CA ASP A 250 -5.86 28.66 -14.01
C ASP A 250 -4.56 27.86 -14.16
N VAL A 251 -3.54 28.19 -13.38
CA VAL A 251 -2.23 27.54 -13.38
C VAL A 251 -2.05 26.84 -12.04
N LEU A 252 -1.63 25.58 -12.06
CA LEU A 252 -1.45 24.74 -10.87
C LEU A 252 -0.08 24.06 -10.91
N ALA A 253 0.68 24.21 -9.82
CA ALA A 253 1.89 23.46 -9.56
C ALA A 253 1.67 22.50 -8.39
N THR A 254 1.91 21.21 -8.60
CA THR A 254 1.81 20.17 -7.56
C THR A 254 3.08 19.34 -7.44
N GLN A 255 3.28 18.77 -6.26
CA GLN A 255 4.45 17.95 -5.94
C GLN A 255 4.03 16.73 -5.13
N ARG A 256 4.43 15.54 -5.58
CA ARG A 256 4.14 14.29 -4.88
C ARG A 256 5.35 13.83 -4.06
N ARG A 257 5.14 13.58 -2.77
CA ARG A 257 6.13 12.91 -1.91
C ARG A 257 5.93 11.40 -2.00
N GLN A 258 7.02 10.66 -1.90
CA GLN A 258 7.03 9.21 -1.78
C GLN A 258 7.86 8.81 -0.56
N VAL A 259 7.30 7.94 0.28
CA VAL A 259 8.02 7.34 1.40
C VAL A 259 8.41 5.93 0.99
N ARG A 260 9.70 5.60 1.10
CA ARG A 260 10.26 4.28 0.82
C ARG A 260 11.05 3.83 2.04
N ARG A 261 10.83 2.60 2.50
CA ARG A 261 11.58 1.97 3.58
C ARG A 261 12.35 0.80 3.02
N PHE A 262 13.61 0.70 3.42
CA PHE A 262 14.51 -0.36 3.03
C PHE A 262 14.95 -1.11 4.28
N ASP A 263 14.77 -2.43 4.27
CA ASP A 263 15.36 -3.32 5.26
C ASP A 263 16.67 -3.83 4.65
N TYR A 264 17.78 -3.76 5.38
CA TYR A 264 19.08 -4.22 4.88
C TYR A 264 19.77 -5.20 5.84
N GLU A 265 20.47 -6.18 5.26
CA GLU A 265 21.23 -7.20 5.98
C GLU A 265 22.70 -7.20 5.54
N PHE A 266 23.63 -7.02 6.48
CA PHE A 266 25.07 -7.16 6.21
C PHE A 266 25.55 -8.59 6.51
N PRO A 267 26.11 -9.32 5.53
CA PRO A 267 26.81 -10.57 5.82
C PRO A 267 28.19 -10.27 6.40
N ILE A 268 28.48 -10.82 7.59
CA ILE A 268 29.81 -10.73 8.22
C ILE A 268 30.49 -12.10 8.15
N SER A 269 31.69 -12.15 7.59
CA SER A 269 32.58 -13.32 7.61
C SER A 269 33.82 -13.05 8.47
N PHE A 270 34.45 -14.11 8.95
CA PHE A 270 35.65 -14.03 9.79
C PHE A 270 36.83 -14.75 9.13
N GLY A 271 38.04 -14.24 9.39
CA GLY A 271 39.28 -14.83 8.92
C GLY A 271 40.42 -14.60 9.90
N GLY A 272 41.57 -15.20 9.62
CA GLY A 272 42.75 -15.20 10.45
C GLY A 272 42.83 -16.43 11.36
N TRP A 273 43.31 -16.20 12.58
CA TRP A 273 43.68 -17.27 13.51
C TRP A 273 43.06 -17.08 14.90
N VAL A 274 42.50 -18.16 15.43
CA VAL A 274 42.01 -18.26 16.81
C VAL A 274 43.00 -19.07 17.65
N ALA A 275 43.14 -18.75 18.94
CA ALA A 275 43.88 -19.58 19.88
C ALA A 275 42.92 -20.49 20.64
N LEU A 276 43.05 -21.81 20.49
CA LEU A 276 42.26 -22.81 21.19
C LEU A 276 43.06 -23.35 22.38
N TYR A 277 42.44 -23.44 23.56
CA TYR A 277 43.05 -23.99 24.76
C TYR A 277 42.52 -25.40 25.04
N TYR A 278 43.45 -26.35 25.18
CA TYR A 278 43.18 -27.74 25.54
C TYR A 278 43.60 -27.99 26.99
N PRO A 279 42.92 -28.90 27.71
CA PRO A 279 43.25 -29.23 29.10
C PRO A 279 44.67 -29.81 29.27
N GLU A 280 45.26 -30.31 28.19
CA GLU A 280 46.59 -30.91 28.14
C GLU A 280 47.29 -30.67 26.78
N PRO A 281 48.61 -30.90 26.68
CA PRO A 281 49.33 -30.71 25.42
C PRO A 281 48.84 -31.63 24.31
N VAL A 282 48.56 -31.04 23.16
CA VAL A 282 48.11 -31.75 21.94
C VAL A 282 49.01 -31.42 20.76
N GLU A 283 48.98 -32.27 19.74
CA GLU A 283 49.80 -32.15 18.55
C GLU A 283 49.57 -30.81 17.81
N VAL A 284 50.66 -30.09 17.54
CA VAL A 284 50.66 -28.84 16.75
C VAL A 284 50.73 -29.18 15.26
N LYS A 285 49.73 -28.77 14.46
CA LYS A 285 49.71 -29.00 13.01
C LYS A 285 49.87 -27.72 12.19
N GLU A 286 49.35 -26.61 12.68
CA GLU A 286 49.31 -25.30 12.03
C GLU A 286 50.65 -24.56 12.15
N THR A 287 51.71 -25.19 11.64
CA THR A 287 53.09 -24.73 11.78
C THR A 287 53.57 -23.92 10.57
N HIS A 288 54.59 -23.08 10.74
CA HIS A 288 55.20 -22.32 9.65
C HIS A 288 55.72 -23.23 8.52
N PRO A 289 55.49 -22.88 7.23
CA PRO A 289 54.97 -21.59 6.74
C PRO A 289 53.45 -21.49 6.63
N ASP A 290 52.72 -22.60 6.75
CA ASP A 290 51.28 -22.70 6.45
C ASP A 290 50.37 -22.29 7.62
N GLY A 291 50.96 -22.10 8.81
CA GLY A 291 50.31 -21.56 9.99
C GLY A 291 51.24 -20.71 10.84
N PRO A 292 50.73 -20.06 11.91
CA PRO A 292 51.45 -19.05 12.66
C PRO A 292 52.23 -19.64 13.85
N GLN A 293 52.20 -20.95 14.07
CA GLN A 293 52.95 -21.61 15.14
C GLN A 293 54.32 -22.09 14.67
N ALA A 294 55.29 -22.10 15.59
CA ALA A 294 56.56 -22.76 15.34
C ALA A 294 56.37 -24.28 15.29
N LYS A 295 57.25 -24.99 14.57
CA LYS A 295 57.28 -26.47 14.52
C LYS A 295 57.66 -27.12 15.85
N GLU A 296 58.32 -26.36 16.71
CA GLU A 296 58.69 -26.78 18.06
C GLU A 296 58.06 -25.82 19.09
N PRO A 297 57.50 -26.33 20.20
CA PRO A 297 57.39 -27.75 20.57
C PRO A 297 56.33 -28.52 19.76
N LYS A 298 56.51 -29.84 19.61
CA LYS A 298 55.57 -30.73 18.90
C LYS A 298 54.17 -30.80 19.54
N TYR A 299 54.11 -30.62 20.87
CA TYR A 299 52.87 -30.60 21.64
C TYR A 299 52.73 -29.28 22.39
N ALA A 300 51.54 -28.70 22.36
CA ALA A 300 51.22 -27.46 23.08
C ALA A 300 49.79 -27.48 23.60
N LYS A 301 49.53 -26.75 24.69
CA LYS A 301 48.17 -26.57 25.24
C LYS A 301 47.35 -25.55 24.47
N VAL A 302 48.02 -24.59 23.83
CA VAL A 302 47.39 -23.54 23.02
C VAL A 302 47.73 -23.76 21.56
N ILE A 303 46.72 -23.99 20.73
CA ILE A 303 46.86 -24.31 19.31
C ILE A 303 46.24 -23.20 18.47
N ALA A 304 46.93 -22.82 17.40
CA ALA A 304 46.37 -21.92 16.40
C ALA A 304 45.41 -22.69 15.49
N TRP A 305 44.23 -22.13 15.26
CA TRP A 305 43.25 -22.71 14.34
C TRP A 305 42.76 -21.68 13.33
N LYS A 306 42.44 -22.13 12.11
CA LYS A 306 42.01 -21.27 11.01
C LYS A 306 40.57 -20.80 11.24
N LEU A 307 40.32 -19.52 11.02
CA LEU A 307 38.97 -18.95 11.00
C LEU A 307 38.46 -18.84 9.55
N GLY A 308 37.19 -19.20 9.33
CA GLY A 308 36.43 -19.00 8.10
C GLY A 308 37.26 -18.85 6.81
N GLU A 309 37.46 -17.62 6.35
CA GLU A 309 38.17 -17.29 5.09
C GLU A 309 39.61 -17.82 4.96
N THR A 310 40.21 -18.31 6.05
CA THR A 310 41.61 -18.78 6.10
C THR A 310 41.77 -20.27 5.80
N GLY A 311 40.68 -21.04 5.77
CA GLY A 311 40.70 -22.47 5.48
C GLY A 311 39.46 -22.96 4.73
N ALA A 312 39.40 -24.25 4.45
CA ALA A 312 38.20 -24.89 3.91
C ALA A 312 37.10 -24.96 4.98
N ALA A 313 35.83 -25.00 4.56
CA ALA A 313 34.68 -25.00 5.47
C ALA A 313 34.67 -26.21 6.43
N GLU A 314 35.24 -27.33 6.02
CA GLU A 314 35.39 -28.54 6.84
C GLU A 314 36.42 -28.42 7.99
N ASP A 315 37.39 -27.51 7.86
CA ASP A 315 38.57 -27.43 8.73
C ASP A 315 38.69 -26.11 9.49
N THR A 316 37.71 -25.21 9.36
CA THR A 316 37.74 -23.89 10.02
C THR A 316 36.92 -23.88 11.30
N PHE A 317 37.38 -23.05 12.25
CA PHE A 317 36.62 -22.71 13.43
C PHE A 317 35.56 -21.68 13.00
N ASP A 318 34.31 -22.11 12.98
CA ASP A 318 33.20 -21.26 12.62
C ASP A 318 32.81 -20.38 13.81
N LEU A 319 32.54 -19.11 13.57
CA LEU A 319 32.02 -18.18 14.58
C LEU A 319 30.54 -17.85 14.33
N THR A 320 30.00 -18.17 13.16
CA THR A 320 28.64 -17.82 12.70
C THR A 320 27.57 -18.76 13.25
N ASP A 321 26.27 -18.48 13.10
CA ASP A 321 25.19 -19.39 13.55
C ASP A 321 24.93 -20.47 12.47
N GLU A 322 24.38 -21.64 12.84
CA GLU A 322 24.25 -22.78 11.90
C GLU A 322 23.46 -22.42 10.63
N GLY A 323 24.14 -22.48 9.48
CA GLY A 323 23.55 -22.14 8.18
C GLY A 323 23.27 -20.65 7.94
N ARG A 324 23.74 -19.73 8.81
CA ARG A 324 23.51 -18.29 8.67
C ARG A 324 24.77 -17.47 9.02
N PRO A 325 25.33 -16.66 8.10
CA PRO A 325 26.34 -15.67 8.47
C PRO A 325 25.73 -14.71 9.53
N PHE A 326 26.55 -14.03 10.33
CA PHE A 326 26.00 -13.00 11.23
C PHE A 326 25.24 -11.96 10.40
N LEU A 327 23.93 -11.87 10.62
CA LEU A 327 23.03 -10.94 9.93
C LEU A 327 22.73 -9.77 10.86
N GLN A 328 23.17 -8.58 10.49
CA GLN A 328 22.76 -7.37 11.20
C GLN A 328 21.73 -6.62 10.37
N ARG A 329 20.53 -6.49 10.93
CA ARG A 329 19.37 -5.85 10.31
C ARG A 329 19.36 -4.35 10.60
N GLY A 330 19.18 -3.56 9.55
CA GLY A 330 18.97 -2.13 9.67
C GLY A 330 17.79 -1.66 8.83
N GLU A 331 17.32 -0.47 9.17
CA GLU A 331 16.19 0.18 8.53
C GLU A 331 16.67 1.53 7.98
N ALA A 332 16.34 1.80 6.71
CA ALA A 332 16.54 3.10 6.09
C ALA A 332 15.23 3.65 5.57
N GLU A 333 14.94 4.91 5.86
CA GLU A 333 13.77 5.61 5.33
C GLU A 333 14.22 6.70 4.36
N VAL A 334 13.65 6.68 3.16
CA VAL A 334 13.86 7.68 2.12
C VAL A 334 12.55 8.37 1.83
N VAL A 335 12.56 9.70 1.98
CA VAL A 335 11.52 10.56 1.40
C VAL A 335 12.05 11.02 0.05
N SER A 336 11.42 10.56 -1.03
CA SER A 336 11.69 10.98 -2.40
C SER A 336 10.54 11.84 -2.92
N THR A 337 10.79 12.59 -3.97
CA THR A 337 9.80 13.47 -4.60
C THR A 337 9.76 13.18 -6.09
N LEU A 338 8.60 12.77 -6.59
CA LEU A 338 8.38 12.55 -8.03
C LEU A 338 8.43 13.91 -8.73
N ALA A 339 8.99 14.03 -9.94
CA ALA A 339 9.13 15.32 -10.65
C ALA A 339 7.86 16.19 -10.56
N GLY A 340 8.01 17.45 -10.10
CA GLY A 340 6.90 18.38 -9.92
C GLY A 340 6.12 18.59 -11.23
N VAL A 341 4.80 18.62 -11.12
CA VAL A 341 3.88 18.76 -12.25
C VAL A 341 3.37 20.20 -12.25
N HIS A 342 3.63 20.94 -13.34
CA HIS A 342 3.18 22.32 -13.53
C HIS A 342 2.24 22.35 -14.74
N GLU A 343 0.95 22.58 -14.50
CA GLU A 343 -0.11 22.44 -15.49
C GLU A 343 -0.89 23.74 -15.67
N VAL A 344 -1.28 24.02 -16.92
CA VAL A 344 -2.14 25.14 -17.32
C VAL A 344 -3.52 24.59 -17.67
N PHE A 345 -4.56 25.19 -17.11
CA PHE A 345 -5.96 24.94 -17.46
C PHE A 345 -6.53 26.21 -18.08
N GLU A 346 -6.72 26.22 -19.40
CA GLU A 346 -7.46 27.28 -20.08
C GLU A 346 -8.96 27.07 -19.82
N LEU A 347 -9.64 28.09 -19.30
CA LEU A 347 -11.10 28.05 -19.10
C LEU A 347 -11.76 28.83 -20.24
N GLU A 348 -12.88 28.29 -20.74
CA GLU A 348 -13.61 28.70 -21.93
C GLU A 348 -13.68 30.23 -22.19
N LYS A 349 -13.75 30.57 -23.48
CA LYS A 349 -13.88 31.94 -24.00
C LYS A 349 -15.12 32.63 -23.40
N LEU A 350 -14.94 33.82 -22.81
CA LEU A 350 -16.05 34.64 -22.32
C LEU A 350 -16.68 35.38 -23.51
N GLU A 351 -17.82 34.89 -24.00
CA GLU A 351 -18.62 35.62 -25.02
C GLU A 351 -19.72 36.45 -24.35
N PHE A 352 -19.68 37.77 -24.56
CA PHE A 352 -20.59 38.74 -23.92
C PHE A 352 -21.95 38.90 -24.63
N ASP A 353 -22.29 38.03 -25.58
CA ASP A 353 -23.62 38.06 -26.18
C ASP A 353 -24.67 37.64 -25.14
N SER A 354 -25.61 38.55 -24.85
CA SER A 354 -26.73 38.36 -23.91
C SER A 354 -27.58 37.11 -24.18
N LYS A 355 -27.59 36.59 -25.41
CA LYS A 355 -28.28 35.33 -25.77
C LYS A 355 -27.51 34.07 -25.35
N MET A 356 -26.21 34.20 -25.09
CA MET A 356 -25.31 33.14 -24.60
C MET A 356 -24.89 33.37 -23.15
N HIS A 357 -25.45 34.38 -22.49
CA HIS A 357 -25.31 34.61 -21.06
C HIS A 357 -25.91 33.43 -20.27
N PRO A 358 -25.28 32.93 -19.19
CA PRO A 358 -25.68 31.70 -18.47
C PRO A 358 -27.06 31.74 -17.78
N LEU A 359 -27.78 32.86 -17.89
CA LEU A 359 -29.16 33.02 -17.42
C LEU A 359 -30.19 33.14 -18.55
N HIS A 360 -29.75 33.17 -19.82
CA HIS A 360 -30.63 33.24 -20.98
C HIS A 360 -31.05 31.83 -21.40
N LYS A 361 -32.34 31.50 -21.22
CA LYS A 361 -32.92 30.21 -21.61
C LYS A 361 -33.48 30.30 -23.03
N GLY A 362 -32.77 29.69 -23.99
CA GLY A 362 -33.25 29.48 -25.35
C GLY A 362 -32.60 28.25 -25.98
N GLY A 363 -33.14 27.06 -25.67
CA GLY A 363 -33.01 25.80 -26.43
C GLY A 363 -31.60 25.34 -26.82
N GLY A 364 -30.81 24.81 -25.87
CA GLY A 364 -29.49 24.23 -26.15
C GLY A 364 -29.50 22.74 -26.49
N ALA A 365 -28.61 22.31 -27.38
CA ALA A 365 -28.17 20.93 -27.55
C ALA A 365 -26.65 20.83 -27.29
N LYS A 366 -26.28 19.99 -26.30
CA LYS A 366 -24.92 19.69 -25.82
C LYS A 366 -24.19 18.66 -26.69
N GLN A 367 -22.85 18.73 -26.68
CA GLN A 367 -21.95 17.75 -27.28
C GLN A 367 -22.01 16.41 -26.50
N ALA A 368 -22.24 15.30 -27.23
CA ALA A 368 -22.65 14.00 -26.70
C ALA A 368 -21.51 13.16 -26.12
N SER A 369 -21.65 12.75 -24.86
CA SER A 369 -21.25 11.39 -24.46
C SER A 369 -22.31 10.44 -25.00
N SER A 370 -21.95 9.23 -25.44
CA SER A 370 -22.94 8.21 -25.83
C SER A 370 -23.74 7.66 -24.63
N ARG A 371 -23.80 8.36 -23.50
CA ARG A 371 -24.67 8.02 -22.36
C ARG A 371 -26.05 8.56 -22.65
N LYS A 372 -27.01 7.66 -22.82
CA LYS A 372 -28.43 8.03 -22.82
C LYS A 372 -28.74 8.72 -21.48
N PRO A 373 -29.49 9.83 -21.47
CA PRO A 373 -29.91 10.45 -20.22
C PRO A 373 -30.71 9.45 -19.38
N PRO A 374 -30.66 9.55 -18.04
CA PRO A 374 -31.51 8.75 -17.17
C PRO A 374 -32.98 8.95 -17.55
N VAL A 375 -33.72 7.85 -17.67
CA VAL A 375 -35.16 7.86 -17.97
C VAL A 375 -35.91 7.77 -16.65
N THR A 376 -36.85 8.68 -16.41
CA THR A 376 -37.76 8.57 -15.25
C THR A 376 -38.86 7.57 -15.59
N LEU A 377 -39.02 6.54 -14.75
CA LEU A 377 -40.03 5.50 -14.91
C LEU A 377 -41.25 5.73 -14.02
N ALA A 378 -41.05 6.39 -12.88
CA ALA A 378 -42.09 6.75 -11.94
C ALA A 378 -41.65 7.98 -11.15
N ASP A 379 -42.63 8.75 -10.67
CA ASP A 379 -42.44 9.90 -9.79
C ASP A 379 -43.48 9.83 -8.64
N GLY A 380 -43.42 10.73 -7.66
CA GLY A 380 -44.38 10.73 -6.55
C GLY A 380 -44.20 9.59 -5.55
N LEU A 381 -43.06 8.90 -5.59
CA LEU A 381 -42.74 7.77 -4.70
C LEU A 381 -42.37 8.19 -3.26
N GLY A 382 -42.49 9.49 -2.93
CA GLY A 382 -42.14 10.02 -1.61
C GLY A 382 -40.63 10.05 -1.37
N THR A 383 -40.18 9.64 -0.18
CA THR A 383 -38.75 9.52 0.13
C THR A 383 -38.29 8.10 -0.14
N ALA A 384 -37.97 7.83 -1.40
CA ALA A 384 -37.68 6.50 -1.93
C ALA A 384 -36.28 5.97 -1.52
N ASP A 385 -36.13 5.49 -0.28
CA ASP A 385 -34.83 5.17 0.32
C ASP A 385 -34.32 3.73 0.06
N GLY A 386 -35.18 2.86 -0.48
CA GLY A 386 -34.86 1.46 -0.75
C GLY A 386 -35.49 1.00 -2.06
N LEU A 387 -34.84 0.03 -2.70
CA LEU A 387 -35.19 -0.45 -4.02
C LEU A 387 -34.82 -1.93 -4.12
N ALA A 388 -35.76 -2.75 -4.58
CA ALA A 388 -35.52 -4.14 -4.96
C ALA A 388 -36.19 -4.47 -6.29
N LEU A 389 -35.61 -5.38 -7.08
CA LEU A 389 -36.12 -5.75 -8.40
C LEU A 389 -36.67 -7.17 -8.43
N ASP A 390 -37.89 -7.31 -8.96
CA ASP A 390 -38.37 -8.54 -9.57
C ASP A 390 -38.04 -8.48 -11.07
N ARG A 391 -36.82 -8.92 -11.40
CA ARG A 391 -36.26 -8.89 -12.76
C ARG A 391 -37.10 -9.72 -13.74
N ALA A 392 -37.62 -10.86 -13.30
CA ALA A 392 -38.38 -11.77 -14.15
C ALA A 392 -39.71 -11.15 -14.60
N ASN A 393 -40.40 -10.45 -13.71
CA ASN A 393 -41.67 -9.78 -14.01
C ASN A 393 -41.50 -8.31 -14.40
N ARG A 394 -40.27 -7.80 -14.47
CA ARG A 394 -39.93 -6.39 -14.72
C ARG A 394 -40.64 -5.45 -13.76
N LYS A 395 -40.58 -5.72 -12.46
CA LYS A 395 -41.18 -4.87 -11.41
C LYS A 395 -40.11 -4.39 -10.44
N ALA A 396 -40.29 -3.18 -9.92
CA ALA A 396 -39.52 -2.66 -8.80
C ALA A 396 -40.40 -2.51 -7.56
N TYR A 397 -39.79 -2.72 -6.41
CA TYR A 397 -40.37 -2.47 -5.10
C TYR A 397 -39.59 -1.37 -4.43
N VAL A 398 -40.27 -0.30 -4.07
CA VAL A 398 -39.67 0.94 -3.57
C VAL A 398 -40.26 1.27 -2.20
N THR A 399 -39.42 1.54 -1.22
CA THR A 399 -39.83 1.96 0.11
C THR A 399 -39.92 3.48 0.19
N ASP A 400 -41.09 4.00 0.56
CA ASP A 400 -41.25 5.39 0.98
C ASP A 400 -41.04 5.48 2.49
N ARG A 401 -39.91 6.07 2.88
CA ARG A 401 -39.45 6.10 4.26
C ARG A 401 -40.32 6.93 5.19
N TYR A 402 -40.80 8.05 4.70
CA TYR A 402 -41.68 8.94 5.45
C TYR A 402 -43.13 8.65 5.05
N ASN A 403 -44.11 9.43 5.52
CA ASN A 403 -45.54 9.14 5.33
C ASN A 403 -46.04 7.87 6.04
N SER A 404 -45.54 7.63 7.26
CA SER A 404 -45.83 6.45 8.08
C SER A 404 -45.31 5.11 7.52
N GLY A 405 -44.52 5.14 6.44
CA GLY A 405 -43.95 3.96 5.79
C GLY A 405 -44.86 3.40 4.71
N ARG A 406 -44.35 3.25 3.48
CA ARG A 406 -45.08 2.58 2.40
C ARG A 406 -44.16 1.71 1.56
N LEU A 407 -44.70 0.61 1.01
CA LEU A 407 -44.07 -0.18 -0.04
C LEU A 407 -44.85 0.04 -1.33
N LEU A 408 -44.18 0.53 -2.37
CA LEU A 408 -44.74 0.80 -3.68
C LEU A 408 -44.22 -0.26 -4.66
N LYS A 409 -45.11 -0.82 -5.47
CA LYS A 409 -44.72 -1.66 -6.61
C LYS A 409 -44.85 -0.86 -7.89
N VAL A 410 -43.79 -0.83 -8.69
CA VAL A 410 -43.65 -0.02 -9.89
C VAL A 410 -43.38 -0.92 -11.09
N ASP A 411 -44.04 -0.65 -12.21
CA ASP A 411 -43.78 -1.31 -13.49
C ASP A 411 -42.50 -0.76 -14.14
N LEU A 412 -41.61 -1.65 -14.59
CA LEU A 412 -40.39 -1.29 -15.32
C LEU A 412 -40.54 -1.46 -16.84
N ALA A 413 -41.72 -1.88 -17.30
CA ALA A 413 -42.06 -1.96 -18.72
C ALA A 413 -42.41 -0.60 -19.34
N ASP A 414 -42.79 0.39 -18.52
CA ASP A 414 -43.25 1.69 -19.01
C ASP A 414 -42.07 2.61 -19.35
N ASP A 415 -42.01 3.07 -20.60
CA ASP A 415 -41.01 4.03 -21.08
C ASP A 415 -41.56 5.48 -21.13
N GLY A 416 -42.76 5.74 -20.57
CA GLY A 416 -43.53 6.98 -20.75
C GLY A 416 -44.07 7.64 -19.46
N ASP A 417 -44.67 8.82 -19.62
CA ASP A 417 -45.18 9.80 -18.63
C ASP A 417 -46.25 9.31 -17.61
N GLY A 418 -46.38 8.00 -17.37
CA GLY A 418 -47.26 7.43 -16.35
C GLY A 418 -46.71 7.54 -14.93
N ASP A 419 -47.59 7.41 -13.92
CA ASP A 419 -47.20 7.24 -12.50
C ASP A 419 -46.34 5.98 -12.31
N GLY A 420 -46.46 4.97 -13.19
CA GLY A 420 -45.68 3.71 -13.15
C GLY A 420 -45.98 2.82 -11.94
N THR A 421 -46.58 3.38 -10.89
CA THR A 421 -46.98 2.70 -9.66
C THR A 421 -48.20 1.80 -9.88
N GLU A 422 -48.03 0.48 -9.72
CA GLU A 422 -49.13 -0.49 -9.78
C GLU A 422 -49.97 -0.48 -8.51
N TRP A 423 -49.30 -0.41 -7.36
CA TRP A 423 -49.97 -0.35 -6.07
C TRP A 423 -49.07 0.19 -4.98
N VAL A 424 -49.73 0.65 -3.91
CA VAL A 424 -49.11 1.15 -2.69
C VAL A 424 -49.66 0.37 -1.50
N LEU A 425 -48.77 -0.19 -0.69
CA LEU A 425 -49.09 -0.86 0.57
C LEU A 425 -48.60 0.02 1.70
N ALA A 426 -49.50 0.43 2.59
CA ALA A 426 -49.10 1.08 3.83
C ALA A 426 -48.36 0.07 4.72
N THR A 427 -47.19 0.46 5.20
CA THR A 427 -46.42 -0.31 6.17
C THR A 427 -46.32 0.48 7.47
N PRO A 428 -46.06 -0.15 8.62
CA PRO A 428 -45.87 0.59 9.87
C PRO A 428 -44.41 1.05 10.01
N GLY A 429 -44.21 2.34 10.32
CA GLY A 429 -42.94 2.85 10.84
C GLY A 429 -42.15 3.71 9.85
N GLN A 430 -40.82 3.71 9.99
CA GLN A 430 -39.90 4.47 9.14
C GLN A 430 -39.07 3.48 8.32
N VAL A 431 -39.66 3.00 7.22
CA VAL A 431 -39.05 1.98 6.38
C VAL A 431 -37.84 2.52 5.62
N ASN A 432 -36.77 1.74 5.48
CA ASN A 432 -35.58 2.19 4.73
C ASN A 432 -35.37 1.35 3.48
N ASP A 433 -35.02 0.08 3.66
CA ASP A 433 -34.56 -0.79 2.59
C ASP A 433 -35.46 -2.00 2.47
N VAL A 434 -35.43 -2.63 1.29
CA VAL A 434 -36.27 -3.78 0.96
C VAL A 434 -35.46 -4.85 0.25
N ALA A 435 -35.69 -6.11 0.60
CA ALA A 435 -35.18 -7.28 -0.12
C ALA A 435 -36.32 -8.28 -0.37
N LEU A 436 -36.27 -9.00 -1.50
CA LEU A 436 -37.38 -9.84 -1.96
C LEU A 436 -37.05 -11.33 -1.84
N ASP A 437 -37.95 -12.07 -1.22
CA ASP A 437 -38.09 -13.52 -1.37
C ASP A 437 -39.24 -13.79 -2.35
N LEU A 438 -38.93 -13.78 -3.65
CA LEU A 438 -39.94 -13.96 -4.70
C LEU A 438 -40.60 -15.35 -4.64
N PRO A 439 -39.88 -16.47 -4.43
CA PRO A 439 -40.51 -17.79 -4.26
C PRO A 439 -41.42 -17.88 -3.04
N GLY A 440 -41.04 -17.24 -1.93
CA GLY A 440 -41.84 -17.15 -0.71
C GLY A 440 -42.91 -16.06 -0.73
N ASN A 441 -42.95 -15.24 -1.80
CA ASN A 441 -43.86 -14.12 -1.99
C ASN A 441 -43.83 -13.11 -0.83
N GLN A 442 -42.63 -12.86 -0.29
CA GLN A 442 -42.40 -11.99 0.85
C GLN A 442 -41.41 -10.87 0.51
N ALA A 443 -41.65 -9.68 1.07
CA ALA A 443 -40.67 -8.59 1.07
C ALA A 443 -40.19 -8.34 2.50
N TYR A 444 -38.88 -8.40 2.70
CA TYR A 444 -38.18 -8.09 3.95
C TYR A 444 -37.87 -6.60 3.97
N ILE A 445 -38.34 -5.90 5.00
CA ILE A 445 -38.28 -4.44 5.10
C ILE A 445 -37.62 -4.04 6.41
N THR A 446 -36.66 -3.13 6.34
CA THR A 446 -36.02 -2.54 7.52
C THR A 446 -36.82 -1.33 8.02
N ASP A 447 -37.12 -1.29 9.32
CA ASP A 447 -37.78 -0.17 10.00
C ASP A 447 -36.82 0.44 11.02
N TYR A 448 -36.32 1.63 10.70
CA TYR A 448 -35.33 2.32 11.54
C TYR A 448 -35.91 2.77 12.88
N SER A 449 -37.13 3.33 12.85
CA SER A 449 -37.76 3.88 14.06
C SER A 449 -38.36 2.80 14.95
N GLY A 450 -38.95 1.76 14.36
CA GLY A 450 -39.45 0.59 15.07
C GLY A 450 -38.34 -0.41 15.45
N LYS A 451 -37.09 -0.11 15.08
CA LYS A 451 -35.88 -0.87 15.41
C LYS A 451 -35.95 -2.35 15.05
N ARG A 452 -36.42 -2.66 13.85
CA ARG A 452 -36.78 -4.03 13.48
C ARG A 452 -36.62 -4.34 12.00
N LEU A 453 -36.55 -5.63 11.71
CA LEU A 453 -36.76 -6.23 10.41
C LEU A 453 -38.12 -6.92 10.43
N PHE A 454 -38.95 -6.69 9.42
CA PHE A 454 -40.25 -7.35 9.28
C PHE A 454 -40.51 -7.74 7.84
N THR A 455 -41.46 -8.65 7.61
CA THR A 455 -41.91 -9.07 6.29
C THR A 455 -43.34 -8.65 6.02
N VAL A 456 -43.64 -8.37 4.75
CA VAL A 456 -45.01 -8.25 4.23
C VAL A 456 -45.25 -9.30 3.15
N ASP A 457 -46.50 -9.74 3.02
CA ASP A 457 -46.92 -10.65 1.96
C ASP A 457 -47.22 -9.85 0.68
N LEU A 458 -46.65 -10.28 -0.44
CA LEU A 458 -46.77 -9.60 -1.73
C LEU A 458 -48.06 -9.95 -2.48
N ALA A 459 -48.75 -11.03 -2.12
CA ALA A 459 -50.01 -11.47 -2.72
C ALA A 459 -51.20 -11.07 -1.85
N ASP A 460 -51.14 -11.35 -0.55
CA ASP A 460 -52.13 -10.91 0.42
C ASP A 460 -51.68 -9.63 1.14
N ARG A 461 -51.86 -8.50 0.46
CA ARG A 461 -51.56 -7.16 0.98
C ARG A 461 -52.45 -6.73 2.15
N SER A 462 -53.44 -7.54 2.55
CA SER A 462 -54.26 -7.30 3.74
C SER A 462 -53.69 -7.99 5.00
N ALA A 463 -52.78 -8.96 4.81
CA ALA A 463 -52.12 -9.64 5.91
C ALA A 463 -51.26 -8.67 6.73
N PRO A 464 -51.28 -8.77 8.07
CA PRO A 464 -50.46 -7.91 8.91
C PRO A 464 -48.96 -8.21 8.72
N PRO A 465 -48.09 -7.19 8.83
CA PRO A 465 -46.64 -7.39 8.80
C PRO A 465 -46.17 -8.35 9.90
N VAL A 466 -45.22 -9.22 9.57
CA VAL A 466 -44.65 -10.19 10.52
C VAL A 466 -43.25 -9.76 10.90
N VAL A 467 -43.00 -9.56 12.20
CA VAL A 467 -41.68 -9.20 12.71
C VAL A 467 -40.73 -10.40 12.62
N ILE A 468 -39.55 -10.18 12.06
CA ILE A 468 -38.50 -11.18 11.91
C ILE A 468 -37.44 -11.02 13.00
N ALA A 469 -36.99 -9.79 13.24
CA ALA A 469 -35.99 -9.48 14.26
C ALA A 469 -36.21 -8.06 14.81
N GLU A 470 -35.83 -7.81 16.06
CA GLU A 470 -35.99 -6.50 16.74
C GLU A 470 -34.73 -6.12 17.52
N GLY A 471 -34.64 -4.84 17.91
CA GLY A 471 -33.55 -4.32 18.74
C GLY A 471 -32.40 -3.68 17.97
N MET A 472 -32.56 -3.39 16.67
CA MET A 472 -31.50 -2.83 15.82
C MET A 472 -31.98 -1.57 15.08
N TYR A 473 -31.14 -0.58 14.85
CA TYR A 473 -31.49 0.56 13.98
C TYR A 473 -31.35 0.18 12.50
N ALA A 474 -32.27 -0.67 12.05
CA ALA A 474 -32.22 -1.32 10.75
C ALA A 474 -32.24 -0.32 9.58
N TYR A 475 -31.23 -0.38 8.71
CA TYR A 475 -31.09 0.56 7.59
C TYR A 475 -30.97 -0.10 6.22
N GLY A 476 -30.24 -1.21 6.11
CA GLY A 476 -30.05 -1.99 4.89
C GLY A 476 -30.30 -3.46 5.13
N VAL A 477 -30.73 -4.17 4.09
CA VAL A 477 -31.02 -5.61 4.16
C VAL A 477 -30.55 -6.34 2.92
N ALA A 478 -29.93 -7.50 3.09
CA ALA A 478 -29.62 -8.42 2.00
C ALA A 478 -29.96 -9.87 2.39
N LEU A 479 -30.47 -10.64 1.43
CA LEU A 479 -30.91 -12.01 1.62
C LEU A 479 -29.92 -13.00 1.01
N ASP A 480 -29.64 -14.06 1.76
CA ASP A 480 -28.99 -15.27 1.29
C ASP A 480 -29.99 -16.43 1.46
N LEU A 481 -30.96 -16.48 0.54
CA LEU A 481 -32.05 -17.45 0.56
C LEU A 481 -31.56 -18.90 0.49
N PRO A 482 -30.58 -19.28 -0.36
CA PRO A 482 -30.04 -20.64 -0.36
C PRO A 482 -29.37 -21.01 0.97
N GLY A 483 -28.76 -20.02 1.64
CA GLY A 483 -28.19 -20.17 2.96
C GLY A 483 -29.18 -20.11 4.12
N GLY A 484 -30.44 -19.72 3.88
CA GLY A 484 -31.44 -19.47 4.91
C GLY A 484 -31.05 -18.33 5.86
N ARG A 485 -30.38 -17.29 5.35
CA ARG A 485 -29.84 -16.17 6.15
C ARG A 485 -30.33 -14.81 5.65
N VAL A 486 -30.40 -13.85 6.56
CA VAL A 486 -30.59 -12.43 6.25
C VAL A 486 -29.53 -11.61 6.97
N TYR A 487 -28.98 -10.61 6.27
CA TYR A 487 -28.01 -9.68 6.79
C TYR A 487 -28.63 -8.30 6.88
N VAL A 488 -28.57 -7.69 8.07
CA VAL A 488 -29.17 -6.39 8.35
C VAL A 488 -28.10 -5.45 8.88
N THR A 489 -28.06 -4.23 8.36
CA THR A 489 -27.17 -3.19 8.91
C THR A 489 -27.88 -2.40 10.01
N ASP A 490 -27.19 -2.25 11.14
CA ASP A 490 -27.55 -1.35 12.22
C ASP A 490 -26.69 -0.08 12.12
N VAL A 491 -27.33 1.01 11.67
CA VAL A 491 -26.61 2.24 11.36
C VAL A 491 -26.15 3.01 12.60
N GLU A 492 -26.89 2.93 13.72
CA GLU A 492 -26.53 3.66 14.94
C GLU A 492 -25.47 2.89 15.75
N ASN A 493 -25.61 1.57 15.84
CA ASN A 493 -24.63 0.74 16.53
C ASN A 493 -23.40 0.42 15.66
N GLY A 494 -23.46 0.68 14.35
CA GLY A 494 -22.34 0.45 13.43
C GLY A 494 -22.04 -1.04 13.24
N GLN A 495 -23.08 -1.81 12.94
CA GLN A 495 -22.99 -3.26 12.85
C GLN A 495 -23.60 -3.81 11.57
N LEU A 496 -23.02 -4.89 11.05
CA LEU A 496 -23.68 -5.83 10.15
C LEU A 496 -24.09 -7.04 11.00
N ILE A 497 -25.36 -7.41 10.98
CA ILE A 497 -25.93 -8.48 11.81
C ILE A 497 -26.48 -9.59 10.92
N GLU A 498 -26.08 -10.83 11.17
CA GLU A 498 -26.61 -12.02 10.50
C GLU A 498 -27.71 -12.66 11.37
N TYR A 499 -28.85 -12.93 10.75
CA TYR A 499 -29.94 -13.72 11.34
C TYR A 499 -30.22 -14.97 10.53
N GLY A 500 -30.47 -16.09 11.22
CA GLY A 500 -30.94 -17.33 10.61
C GLY A 500 -32.46 -17.33 10.44
N LEU A 501 -32.95 -17.60 9.23
CA LEU A 501 -34.37 -17.61 8.86
C LEU A 501 -35.11 -18.91 9.20
N ASN A 502 -34.47 -19.84 9.92
CA ASN A 502 -35.01 -21.15 10.27
C ASN A 502 -36.06 -21.11 11.42
N GLY A 503 -36.30 -19.94 12.03
CA GLY A 503 -37.22 -19.76 13.16
C GLY A 503 -37.84 -18.36 13.19
N ARG A 504 -38.92 -18.21 13.96
CA ARG A 504 -39.61 -16.93 14.20
C ARG A 504 -39.78 -16.73 15.73
N PRO A 505 -39.17 -15.70 16.36
CA PRO A 505 -38.27 -14.70 15.76
C PRO A 505 -36.98 -15.32 15.22
N ALA A 506 -36.37 -14.67 14.23
CA ALA A 506 -35.10 -15.10 13.65
C ALA A 506 -33.98 -14.99 14.70
N GLN A 507 -33.13 -16.01 14.75
CA GLN A 507 -32.04 -16.04 15.72
C GLN A 507 -30.87 -15.22 15.20
N GLN A 508 -30.37 -14.28 16.00
CA GLN A 508 -29.10 -13.60 15.72
C GLN A 508 -27.96 -14.61 15.81
N GLN A 509 -27.16 -14.71 14.74
CA GLN A 509 -26.05 -15.66 14.64
C GLN A 509 -24.72 -14.96 14.83
N ARG A 510 -24.42 -13.94 14.01
CA ARG A 510 -23.11 -13.29 13.95
C ARG A 510 -23.22 -11.77 13.77
N THR A 511 -22.14 -11.07 14.09
CA THR A 511 -22.10 -9.60 14.00
C THR A 511 -20.69 -9.13 13.63
N TRP A 512 -20.60 -8.12 12.77
CA TRP A 512 -19.35 -7.46 12.38
C TRP A 512 -19.45 -5.95 12.60
N ASN A 513 -18.38 -5.34 13.12
CA ASN A 513 -18.34 -3.92 13.45
C ASN A 513 -18.00 -3.09 12.20
N VAL A 514 -19.02 -2.58 11.52
CA VAL A 514 -18.89 -1.70 10.34
C VAL A 514 -19.39 -0.31 10.70
N PRO A 515 -18.51 0.71 10.83
CA PRO A 515 -18.90 2.03 11.30
C PRO A 515 -20.00 2.67 10.45
N ARG A 516 -21.13 3.05 11.09
CA ARG A 516 -22.31 3.66 10.43
C ARG A 516 -22.79 2.87 9.20
N ALA A 517 -22.96 1.55 9.35
CA ALA A 517 -23.39 0.64 8.29
C ALA A 517 -24.75 1.05 7.68
N ALA A 518 -24.80 1.20 6.35
CA ALA A 518 -25.97 1.63 5.59
C ALA A 518 -26.40 0.55 4.57
N GLY A 519 -26.14 0.72 3.27
CA GLY A 519 -26.48 -0.31 2.29
C GLY A 519 -25.61 -1.56 2.43
N VAL A 520 -26.16 -2.72 2.08
CA VAL A 520 -25.44 -4.00 2.08
C VAL A 520 -25.77 -4.79 0.82
N ALA A 521 -24.75 -5.39 0.21
CA ALA A 521 -24.88 -6.35 -0.89
C ALA A 521 -23.96 -7.56 -0.65
N LEU A 522 -24.38 -8.73 -1.12
CA LEU A 522 -23.66 -9.99 -0.89
C LEU A 522 -23.03 -10.51 -2.19
N ALA A 523 -21.79 -11.00 -2.11
CA ALA A 523 -21.16 -11.74 -3.19
C ALA A 523 -20.14 -12.75 -2.65
N GLU A 524 -20.26 -14.02 -3.06
CA GLU A 524 -19.25 -15.07 -2.85
C GLU A 524 -18.68 -15.14 -1.42
N GLY A 525 -19.55 -15.25 -0.41
CA GLY A 525 -19.12 -15.30 1.00
C GLY A 525 -18.58 -13.98 1.56
N ARG A 526 -18.76 -12.87 0.85
CA ARG A 526 -18.44 -11.51 1.28
C ARG A 526 -19.68 -10.63 1.33
N ALA A 527 -19.68 -9.66 2.23
CA ALA A 527 -20.62 -8.54 2.21
C ALA A 527 -19.87 -7.26 1.86
N TYR A 528 -20.46 -6.47 0.96
CA TYR A 528 -20.06 -5.10 0.70
C TYR A 528 -21.03 -4.17 1.39
N VAL A 529 -20.52 -3.32 2.27
CA VAL A 529 -21.33 -2.48 3.16
C VAL A 529 -20.97 -1.01 2.92
N GLY A 530 -21.95 -0.23 2.49
CA GLY A 530 -21.84 1.21 2.38
C GLY A 530 -21.98 1.89 3.74
N GLN A 531 -21.38 3.05 3.88
CA GLN A 531 -21.42 3.86 5.09
C GLN A 531 -22.42 5.03 4.99
N TYR A 532 -23.07 5.37 6.09
CA TYR A 532 -24.05 6.45 6.11
C TYR A 532 -23.44 7.87 6.09
N ASP A 533 -22.40 8.19 6.86
CA ASP A 533 -21.95 9.60 7.00
C ASP A 533 -20.57 9.94 6.43
N LEU A 534 -19.67 8.97 6.27
CA LEU A 534 -18.27 9.22 5.87
C LEU A 534 -17.94 8.71 4.45
N GLY A 535 -18.95 8.23 3.72
CA GLY A 535 -18.82 7.91 2.29
C GLY A 535 -17.90 6.75 1.98
N GLY A 536 -17.73 5.80 2.91
CA GLY A 536 -16.95 4.58 2.74
C GLY A 536 -17.75 3.43 2.13
N LEU A 537 -17.07 2.58 1.37
CA LEU A 537 -17.48 1.23 1.00
C LEU A 537 -16.53 0.24 1.69
N TYR A 538 -17.09 -0.67 2.46
CA TYR A 538 -16.37 -1.70 3.20
C TYR A 538 -16.64 -3.09 2.63
N GLU A 539 -15.67 -3.98 2.73
CA GLU A 539 -15.77 -5.41 2.46
C GLU A 539 -15.66 -6.17 3.78
N VAL A 540 -16.56 -7.12 4.01
CA VAL A 540 -16.60 -8.00 5.18
C VAL A 540 -16.53 -9.43 4.68
N ASP A 541 -15.60 -10.20 5.22
CA ASP A 541 -15.53 -11.64 4.99
C ASP A 541 -16.55 -12.35 5.90
N LEU A 542 -17.55 -12.99 5.29
CA LEU A 542 -18.63 -13.70 6.01
C LEU A 542 -18.26 -15.16 6.29
N THR A 543 -17.15 -15.65 5.74
CA THR A 543 -16.65 -17.01 5.97
C THR A 543 -15.84 -17.13 7.26
N ALA A 544 -15.34 -16.00 7.77
CA ALA A 544 -14.59 -15.91 9.01
C ALA A 544 -15.39 -15.18 10.11
N ASP A 545 -15.48 -15.81 11.29
CA ASP A 545 -16.14 -15.22 12.43
C ASP A 545 -15.33 -14.03 12.98
N GLY A 546 -15.99 -12.88 13.14
CA GLY A 546 -15.36 -11.66 13.67
C GLY A 546 -14.34 -11.00 12.73
N ALA A 547 -14.38 -11.29 11.43
CA ALA A 547 -13.49 -10.66 10.44
C ALA A 547 -13.57 -9.13 10.50
N THR A 548 -12.42 -8.46 10.58
CA THR A 548 -12.36 -6.99 10.57
C THR A 548 -12.74 -6.48 9.18
N PRO A 549 -13.75 -5.60 9.06
CA PRO A 549 -14.12 -4.99 7.78
C PRO A 549 -12.96 -4.20 7.17
N ARG A 550 -12.80 -4.32 5.84
CA ARG A 550 -11.72 -3.65 5.08
C ARG A 550 -12.30 -2.54 4.23
N THR A 551 -11.70 -1.37 4.24
CA THR A 551 -12.10 -0.27 3.34
C THR A 551 -11.72 -0.62 1.90
N VAL A 552 -12.69 -0.58 1.00
CA VAL A 552 -12.49 -0.78 -0.44
C VAL A 552 -12.35 0.56 -1.16
N ALA A 553 -13.25 1.50 -0.88
CA ALA A 553 -13.24 2.83 -1.47
C ALA A 553 -13.89 3.85 -0.53
N THR A 554 -13.65 5.13 -0.79
CA THR A 554 -14.10 6.25 0.04
C THR A 554 -14.53 7.44 -0.84
N HIS A 555 -15.08 8.50 -0.24
CA HIS A 555 -15.50 9.74 -0.89
C HIS A 555 -16.80 9.65 -1.71
N PHE A 556 -17.74 8.80 -1.30
CA PHE A 556 -19.10 8.72 -1.89
C PHE A 556 -20.14 9.59 -1.17
N GLY A 557 -19.75 10.52 -0.29
CA GLY A 557 -20.70 11.38 0.44
C GLY A 557 -21.44 10.63 1.56
N CYS A 558 -22.77 10.67 1.57
CA CYS A 558 -23.61 10.07 2.60
C CYS A 558 -24.62 9.06 2.05
N SER A 559 -25.18 8.22 2.94
CA SER A 559 -26.14 7.15 2.66
C SER A 559 -25.70 6.24 1.51
N VAL A 560 -24.49 5.71 1.60
CA VAL A 560 -23.91 4.86 0.55
C VAL A 560 -24.71 3.56 0.44
N ARG A 561 -25.36 3.38 -0.72
CA ARG A 561 -25.94 2.09 -1.15
C ARG A 561 -25.02 1.43 -2.16
N VAL A 562 -25.13 0.11 -2.25
CA VAL A 562 -24.27 -0.72 -3.07
C VAL A 562 -25.09 -1.79 -3.77
N ALA A 563 -24.84 -1.99 -5.06
CA ALA A 563 -25.28 -3.15 -5.81
C ALA A 563 -24.08 -3.76 -6.55
N LEU A 564 -24.07 -5.08 -6.73
CA LEU A 564 -22.92 -5.81 -7.28
C LEU A 564 -23.27 -6.40 -8.63
N ASP A 565 -22.36 -6.27 -9.59
CA ASP A 565 -22.58 -6.84 -10.93
C ASP A 565 -22.30 -8.34 -11.00
N GLY A 566 -21.66 -8.92 -9.97
CA GLY A 566 -21.22 -10.32 -9.97
C GLY A 566 -20.07 -10.62 -10.94
N ALA A 567 -19.35 -9.58 -11.40
CA ALA A 567 -18.15 -9.66 -12.24
C ALA A 567 -16.97 -8.87 -11.64
N GLY A 568 -17.05 -8.53 -10.35
CA GLY A 568 -15.99 -7.84 -9.62
C GLY A 568 -16.13 -6.33 -9.57
N HIS A 569 -17.31 -5.78 -9.89
CA HIS A 569 -17.61 -4.36 -9.76
C HIS A 569 -18.82 -4.10 -8.86
N ALA A 570 -18.70 -3.07 -8.04
CA ALA A 570 -19.79 -2.50 -7.26
C ALA A 570 -20.26 -1.19 -7.89
N TYR A 571 -21.56 -0.97 -7.88
CA TYR A 571 -22.20 0.28 -8.24
C TYR A 571 -22.71 0.93 -6.97
N VAL A 572 -22.23 2.14 -6.72
CA VAL A 572 -22.32 2.80 -5.42
C VAL A 572 -22.97 4.17 -5.58
N CYS A 573 -23.97 4.44 -4.75
CA CYS A 573 -24.65 5.73 -4.71
C CYS A 573 -23.81 6.78 -3.95
N ASP A 574 -23.59 7.92 -4.59
CA ASP A 574 -23.26 9.19 -3.92
C ASP A 574 -24.54 10.02 -3.79
N SER A 575 -25.19 9.90 -2.64
CA SER A 575 -26.51 10.51 -2.39
C SER A 575 -26.46 12.04 -2.46
N ALA A 576 -25.43 12.66 -1.90
CA ALA A 576 -25.32 14.12 -1.86
C ALA A 576 -24.92 14.70 -3.23
N GLY A 577 -23.99 14.03 -3.95
CA GLY A 577 -23.54 14.46 -5.27
C GLY A 577 -24.50 14.08 -6.41
N GLY A 578 -25.49 13.21 -6.14
CA GLY A 578 -26.48 12.74 -7.10
C GLY A 578 -25.87 11.96 -8.25
N LYS A 579 -24.95 11.06 -7.91
CA LYS A 579 -24.12 10.30 -8.83
C LYS A 579 -24.14 8.82 -8.49
N VAL A 580 -23.86 7.99 -9.49
CA VAL A 580 -23.50 6.58 -9.30
C VAL A 580 -22.05 6.38 -9.71
N HIS A 581 -21.30 5.73 -8.83
CA HIS A 581 -19.91 5.37 -9.02
C HIS A 581 -19.80 3.88 -9.31
N GLU A 582 -19.00 3.51 -10.30
CA GLU A 582 -18.53 2.14 -10.48
C GLU A 582 -17.22 2.01 -9.69
N VAL A 583 -17.11 0.97 -8.87
CA VAL A 583 -15.96 0.68 -8.00
C VAL A 583 -15.48 -0.74 -8.28
N VAL A 584 -14.18 -0.91 -8.50
CA VAL A 584 -13.59 -2.26 -8.63
C VAL A 584 -13.50 -2.90 -7.25
N VAL A 585 -14.20 -4.02 -7.05
CA VAL A 585 -14.17 -4.79 -5.79
C VAL A 585 -13.39 -6.09 -5.90
N ALA A 586 -13.14 -6.56 -7.12
CA ALA A 586 -12.25 -7.70 -7.35
C ALA A 586 -10.85 -7.45 -6.79
N ASP A 587 -10.22 -8.51 -6.29
CA ASP A 587 -8.87 -8.47 -5.74
C ASP A 587 -7.82 -8.18 -6.82
N GLY A 588 -6.81 -7.37 -6.46
CA GLY A 588 -5.72 -6.95 -7.35
C GLY A 588 -5.41 -5.46 -7.26
N GLU A 589 -4.46 -4.98 -8.09
CA GLU A 589 -4.00 -3.57 -8.08
C GLU A 589 -5.08 -2.55 -8.46
N ALA A 590 -6.16 -3.02 -9.10
CA ALA A 590 -7.28 -2.18 -9.48
C ALA A 590 -8.33 -2.04 -8.38
N LYS A 591 -8.28 -2.84 -7.30
CA LYS A 591 -9.26 -2.79 -6.21
C LYS A 591 -9.35 -1.38 -5.63
N GLY A 592 -10.58 -0.90 -5.45
CA GLY A 592 -10.87 0.46 -4.96
C GLY A 592 -10.81 1.56 -6.02
N ARG A 593 -10.39 1.28 -7.26
CA ARG A 593 -10.53 2.25 -8.35
C ARG A 593 -12.00 2.54 -8.59
N GLN A 594 -12.33 3.82 -8.72
CA GLN A 594 -13.69 4.28 -8.89
C GLN A 594 -13.83 5.31 -10.02
N ARG A 595 -15.02 5.37 -10.65
CA ARG A 595 -15.38 6.40 -11.64
C ARG A 595 -16.87 6.70 -11.62
N VAL A 596 -17.24 7.93 -11.97
CA VAL A 596 -18.65 8.32 -12.14
C VAL A 596 -19.20 7.75 -13.45
N VAL A 597 -20.25 6.94 -13.34
CA VAL A 597 -20.92 6.32 -14.50
C VAL A 597 -22.24 7.01 -14.85
N ALA A 598 -22.90 7.64 -13.88
CA ALA A 598 -24.10 8.42 -14.09
C ALA A 598 -24.17 9.62 -13.12
N ASP A 599 -24.81 10.70 -13.57
CA ASP A 599 -25.01 11.94 -12.81
C ASP A 599 -26.38 12.56 -13.11
N GLY A 600 -26.70 13.65 -12.40
CA GLY A 600 -27.98 14.35 -12.56
C GLY A 600 -29.17 13.57 -12.00
N LEU A 601 -28.92 12.65 -11.05
CA LEU A 601 -29.90 11.69 -10.56
C LEU A 601 -30.72 12.18 -9.34
N GLY A 602 -30.45 13.37 -8.83
CA GLY A 602 -31.02 13.82 -7.54
C GLY A 602 -30.38 13.08 -6.36
N ASN A 603 -31.00 13.11 -5.17
CA ASN A 603 -30.44 12.45 -3.99
C ASN A 603 -30.70 10.95 -4.02
N VAL A 604 -29.82 10.24 -4.72
CA VAL A 604 -29.90 8.79 -4.91
C VAL A 604 -29.83 8.06 -3.57
N SER A 605 -30.69 7.09 -3.38
CA SER A 605 -30.90 6.47 -2.06
C SER A 605 -31.19 4.98 -2.11
N GLY A 606 -31.58 4.44 -3.28
CA GLY A 606 -31.62 3.00 -3.58
C GLY A 606 -31.00 2.73 -4.95
N ILE A 607 -30.36 1.57 -5.12
CA ILE A 607 -29.74 1.16 -6.38
C ILE A 607 -29.85 -0.35 -6.56
N GLU A 608 -30.21 -0.76 -7.77
CA GLU A 608 -30.27 -2.16 -8.16
C GLU A 608 -29.87 -2.36 -9.63
N LEU A 609 -29.40 -3.57 -9.95
CA LEU A 609 -28.88 -3.90 -11.27
C LEU A 609 -29.75 -4.95 -11.97
N ASP A 610 -30.04 -4.70 -13.23
CA ASP A 610 -30.53 -5.71 -14.15
C ASP A 610 -29.42 -5.99 -15.18
N ARG A 611 -28.56 -6.95 -14.81
CA ARG A 611 -27.40 -7.33 -15.62
C ARG A 611 -27.79 -7.90 -16.97
N ASP A 612 -28.88 -8.65 -17.03
CA ASP A 612 -29.31 -9.35 -18.25
C ASP A 612 -29.69 -8.35 -19.34
N ASN A 613 -30.25 -7.21 -18.94
CA ASN A 613 -30.61 -6.11 -19.85
C ASN A 613 -29.60 -4.94 -19.86
N GLY A 614 -28.54 -5.01 -19.05
CA GLY A 614 -27.53 -3.95 -18.94
C GLY A 614 -28.05 -2.63 -18.36
N LEU A 615 -29.01 -2.71 -17.43
CA LEU A 615 -29.70 -1.56 -16.84
C LEU A 615 -29.33 -1.37 -15.37
N ILE A 616 -29.28 -0.11 -14.95
CA ILE A 616 -29.19 0.28 -13.54
C ILE A 616 -30.46 1.04 -13.20
N TYR A 617 -31.10 0.64 -12.10
CA TYR A 617 -32.26 1.32 -11.54
C TYR A 617 -31.85 2.04 -10.26
N VAL A 618 -32.32 3.28 -10.11
CA VAL A 618 -31.98 4.13 -8.97
C VAL A 618 -33.23 4.82 -8.47
N SER A 619 -33.50 4.73 -7.17
CA SER A 619 -34.50 5.57 -6.52
C SER A 619 -33.83 6.77 -5.86
N ASN A 620 -34.55 7.89 -5.77
CA ASN A 620 -34.05 9.09 -5.11
C ASN A 620 -35.05 9.68 -4.12
N ARG A 621 -34.55 10.54 -3.21
CA ARG A 621 -35.37 11.21 -2.18
C ARG A 621 -36.29 12.30 -2.71
N GLN A 622 -36.23 12.59 -4.02
CA GLN A 622 -37.22 13.43 -4.70
C GLN A 622 -38.45 12.62 -5.14
N GLY A 623 -38.46 11.31 -4.92
CA GLY A 623 -39.59 10.44 -5.21
C GLY A 623 -39.58 9.85 -6.62
N LYS A 624 -38.41 9.82 -7.28
CA LYS A 624 -38.28 9.28 -8.63
C LYS A 624 -37.64 7.91 -8.64
N LEU A 625 -38.10 7.06 -9.56
CA LEU A 625 -37.39 5.87 -10.02
C LEU A 625 -36.79 6.15 -11.39
N LEU A 626 -35.48 6.02 -11.50
CA LEU A 626 -34.68 6.35 -12.68
C LEU A 626 -34.06 5.08 -13.25
N ARG A 627 -34.04 4.96 -14.58
CA ARG A 627 -33.33 3.93 -15.33
C ARG A 627 -32.15 4.52 -16.08
N ILE A 628 -31.00 3.89 -15.94
CA ILE A 628 -29.75 4.24 -16.61
C ILE A 628 -29.34 3.06 -17.50
N SER A 629 -28.91 3.35 -18.73
CA SER A 629 -28.54 2.34 -19.72
C SER A 629 -27.17 2.64 -20.34
N GLY A 630 -26.49 1.61 -20.83
CA GLY A 630 -25.22 1.74 -21.57
C GLY A 630 -23.99 2.03 -20.70
N VAL A 631 -24.09 1.81 -19.39
CA VAL A 631 -23.00 2.06 -18.42
C VAL A 631 -22.58 0.79 -17.65
N LEU A 632 -23.36 -0.28 -17.73
CA LEU A 632 -23.08 -1.55 -17.07
C LEU A 632 -22.07 -2.37 -17.90
N ARG A 633 -20.97 -2.81 -17.28
CA ARG A 633 -19.91 -3.54 -17.98
C ARG A 633 -20.33 -4.98 -18.28
N GLY A 634 -19.98 -5.48 -19.46
CA GLY A 634 -20.23 -6.87 -19.84
C GLY A 634 -21.71 -7.20 -20.05
N ALA A 635 -22.58 -6.19 -20.15
CA ALA A 635 -23.95 -6.38 -20.62
C ALA A 635 -23.94 -6.92 -22.05
N PRO A 636 -24.81 -7.89 -22.40
CA PRO A 636 -24.97 -8.32 -23.78
C PRO A 636 -25.33 -7.10 -24.65
N ALA A 637 -24.74 -7.02 -25.84
CA ALA A 637 -25.06 -5.95 -26.79
C ALA A 637 -26.58 -5.98 -27.06
N PRO A 638 -27.27 -4.83 -27.05
CA PRO A 638 -28.70 -4.80 -27.34
C PRO A 638 -28.92 -5.36 -28.75
N SER A 639 -29.75 -6.40 -28.84
CA SER A 639 -30.22 -6.98 -30.10
C SER A 639 -31.16 -6.03 -30.83
#